data_AF-A0ABD1FFS5-F1
#
_entry.id   AF-A0ABD1FFS5-F1
#
_cell.length_a   1.000
_cell.length_b   1.000
_cell.length_c   1.000
_cell.angle_alpha   90.00
_cell.angle_beta   90.00
_cell.angle_gamma   90.00
#
_symmetry.space_group_name_H-M   'P 1'
#
loop_
_entity.id
_entity.type
_entity.pdbx_description
1 polymer ?
#
loop_
_entity_poly.entity_id
_entity_poly.type
_entity_poly.pdbx_seq_one_letter_code
_entity_poly.pdbx_strand_id
1 'polypeptide(L)'
;MGNWGSVSKDVEDDVWWSNGQHVTPKFDISLNQLSEEKRRELNDFKFEMERKHEKRREILAAKKKEFDELREKVARLNEENTQLKSAAEEVQALKQENEHLRLLMTSKQPGGSLLEEFNVVLKENATLKSELSNQVEELKKAASALEINRELKKNIAEMQVELQSLNSLMLDFEKEREEYKSHVTALKDVINVSKKMLLIRESQLKELRQKVESIEESLSGKEMNILSQDLRMEYERQLQSIRNLRTLYEERQRSDHREKEQMRKLIEEIKKELELEQNKHKEAEDRITELEELNSQKYDEIKSLESNLGLAKAESRQFQAELTVINQLFSEILLGFNSSQEIDLDKLTKYLEDHHALLQNIVSKELSEESSSTLPKVLLDLVHQVHREEEQKQSNLQSMFVETESQISTDHINSAEEIVELLPKVWRVLIQLLSHHKVPPNIITEDSSSDTCYKTVQTPKGPSLVLSVSQTFIRLKNLILEKKSLEKETGHLKQLNTHLESRLQDQEKRLETVSTELNKTWHVVGKLQKEHQLLHTQEKILRYELAQKRKLLSTLREELEYSREKWQEAREKNSKTEKQWKQLRVEFASRKNTVASDDFNSQESGYSDERSSDEEPGYETDVSECTQKESEENLEDDDINESKTNVEKTASSIIALVVDEAISSLITDEPIPSTSGVNVPQQKTLEELLAAKEERLKRLEGQCGQLMEQVTTTTQKSVMISNKLDDLHEVYGNPCAETTSETPNDEHIGNQPLD
;
A
#
# COMPACT_ATOMS: atom_id res chain seq x y z
N MET A 1 31.18 -100.05 67.42
CA MET A 1 31.74 -99.73 68.75
C MET A 1 31.91 -98.23 68.86
N GLY A 2 31.37 -97.61 69.92
CA GLY A 2 31.62 -96.22 70.37
C GLY A 2 30.97 -95.13 69.50
N ASN A 3 29.78 -94.56 69.74
CA ASN A 3 29.06 -94.15 70.94
C ASN A 3 29.44 -92.74 71.47
N TRP A 4 28.61 -91.75 71.08
CA TRP A 4 28.11 -90.56 71.81
C TRP A 4 28.85 -89.23 71.68
N GLY A 5 28.04 -88.19 71.40
CA GLY A 5 28.40 -86.80 71.65
C GLY A 5 27.62 -85.78 70.82
N SER A 6 26.34 -85.54 71.16
CA SER A 6 25.72 -84.22 70.95
C SER A 6 26.61 -83.14 71.55
N VAL A 7 26.69 -81.95 70.93
CA VAL A 7 26.68 -80.62 71.57
C VAL A 7 27.03 -79.52 70.54
N SER A 8 26.32 -78.39 70.71
CA SER A 8 26.56 -77.05 70.16
C SER A 8 26.22 -76.75 68.71
N LYS A 9 24.92 -76.44 68.57
CA LYS A 9 24.35 -75.40 67.74
C LYS A 9 24.96 -74.05 68.15
N ASP A 10 25.86 -73.50 67.34
CA ASP A 10 26.28 -72.10 67.34
C ASP A 10 26.96 -71.80 66.00
N VAL A 11 26.22 -71.19 65.06
CA VAL A 11 26.76 -70.24 64.08
C VAL A 11 25.66 -69.21 63.84
N GLU A 12 25.69 -68.18 64.66
CA GLU A 12 25.43 -66.77 64.34
C GLU A 12 24.68 -66.52 63.01
N ASP A 13 23.35 -66.60 63.07
CA ASP A 13 22.54 -65.60 62.39
C ASP A 13 22.70 -64.30 63.19
N ASP A 14 23.42 -63.32 62.65
CA ASP A 14 22.99 -61.93 62.76
C ASP A 14 23.73 -60.99 61.79
N VAL A 15 22.94 -60.47 60.84
CA VAL A 15 22.79 -59.03 60.62
C VAL A 15 24.05 -58.30 60.17
N TRP A 16 24.40 -58.42 58.88
CA TRP A 16 25.19 -57.38 58.21
C TRP A 16 24.60 -56.84 56.90
N TRP A 17 23.28 -56.99 56.71
CA TRP A 17 22.54 -56.25 55.67
C TRP A 17 21.16 -55.71 56.12
N SER A 18 20.93 -55.58 57.42
CA SER A 18 19.68 -55.00 57.97
C SER A 18 19.95 -53.88 58.98
N ASN A 19 20.65 -52.82 58.57
CA ASN A 19 20.30 -51.44 58.95
C ASN A 19 21.16 -50.44 58.19
N GLY A 20 20.52 -49.68 57.31
CA GLY A 20 21.11 -48.58 56.55
C GLY A 20 20.07 -47.53 56.22
N GLN A 21 19.32 -47.09 57.22
CA GLN A 21 18.71 -45.76 57.18
C GLN A 21 19.81 -44.72 57.42
N HIS A 22 19.79 -43.67 56.60
CA HIS A 22 20.68 -42.48 56.59
C HIS A 22 22.10 -42.76 56.04
N VAL A 23 22.62 -42.03 55.06
CA VAL A 23 22.38 -40.66 54.62
C VAL A 23 22.55 -40.62 53.10
N THR A 24 21.55 -40.11 52.38
CA THR A 24 21.78 -39.60 51.03
C THR A 24 22.80 -38.46 51.13
N PRO A 25 23.97 -38.51 50.45
CA PRO A 25 24.61 -37.27 50.09
C PRO A 25 23.65 -36.64 49.10
N LYS A 26 22.88 -35.63 49.55
CA LYS A 26 22.28 -34.66 48.64
C LYS A 26 23.45 -33.99 47.91
N PHE A 27 23.90 -34.62 46.83
CA PHE A 27 24.59 -33.93 45.77
C PHE A 27 23.49 -33.23 44.97
N ASP A 28 22.94 -32.17 45.57
CA ASP A 28 22.32 -31.08 44.82
C ASP A 28 23.46 -30.34 44.09
N ILE A 29 24.11 -30.99 43.14
CA ILE A 29 24.69 -30.23 42.03
C ILE A 29 23.49 -29.90 41.16
N SER A 30 23.13 -28.62 41.21
CA SER A 30 22.20 -27.96 40.31
C SER A 30 22.38 -28.48 38.87
N LEU A 31 21.47 -29.36 38.47
CA LEU A 31 21.50 -30.07 37.20
C LEU A 31 20.97 -29.20 36.05
N ASN A 32 21.25 -27.90 36.12
CA ASN A 32 20.83 -26.88 35.18
C ASN A 32 21.96 -26.39 34.27
N GLN A 33 23.15 -27.02 34.32
CA GLN A 33 24.32 -26.61 33.52
C GLN A 33 25.07 -27.76 32.83
N LEU A 34 24.47 -28.95 32.71
CA LEU A 34 25.03 -30.03 31.89
C LEU A 34 24.27 -30.10 30.57
N SER A 35 24.99 -29.94 29.45
CA SER A 35 24.46 -30.13 28.10
C SER A 35 23.66 -31.44 28.03
N GLU A 36 22.51 -31.41 27.36
CA GLU A 36 21.63 -32.57 27.16
C GLU A 36 22.38 -33.80 26.65
N GLU A 37 23.48 -33.57 25.94
CA GLU A 37 24.38 -34.58 25.38
C GLU A 37 25.08 -35.42 26.46
N LYS A 38 25.66 -34.79 27.50
CA LYS A 38 26.22 -35.50 28.67
C LYS A 38 25.17 -36.27 29.46
N ARG A 39 23.92 -35.79 29.44
CA ARG A 39 22.79 -36.43 30.13
C ARG A 39 22.34 -37.69 29.38
N ARG A 40 22.38 -37.66 28.04
CA ARG A 40 22.15 -38.84 27.20
C ARG A 40 23.29 -39.85 27.36
N GLU A 41 24.54 -39.42 27.33
CA GLU A 41 25.70 -40.31 27.53
C GLU A 41 25.67 -41.03 28.89
N LEU A 42 25.29 -40.33 29.97
CA LEU A 42 25.11 -40.94 31.29
C LEU A 42 23.97 -41.96 31.32
N ASN A 43 22.87 -41.69 30.61
CA ASN A 43 21.75 -42.63 30.52
C ASN A 43 22.11 -43.86 29.67
N ASP A 44 22.82 -43.67 28.57
CA ASP A 44 23.31 -44.75 27.71
C ASP A 44 24.33 -45.63 28.46
N PHE A 45 25.24 -45.02 29.23
CA PHE A 45 26.17 -45.74 30.08
C PHE A 45 25.45 -46.55 31.18
N LYS A 46 24.38 -45.98 31.76
CA LYS A 46 23.55 -46.68 32.75
C LYS A 46 22.85 -47.89 32.12
N PHE A 47 22.28 -47.73 30.93
CA PHE A 47 21.62 -48.81 30.20
C PHE A 47 22.60 -49.92 29.81
N GLU A 48 23.80 -49.56 29.36
CA GLU A 48 24.87 -50.50 29.03
C GLU A 48 25.38 -51.26 30.27
N MET A 49 25.49 -50.58 31.42
CA MET A 49 25.82 -51.24 32.70
C MET A 49 24.73 -52.22 33.13
N GLU A 50 23.46 -51.84 33.00
CA GLU A 50 22.31 -52.69 33.34
C GLU A 50 22.28 -53.95 32.46
N ARG A 51 22.55 -53.78 31.16
CA ARG A 51 22.70 -54.91 30.21
C ARG A 51 23.87 -55.83 30.56
N LYS A 52 25.00 -55.28 31.04
CA LYS A 52 26.15 -56.07 31.51
C LYS A 52 25.85 -56.82 32.80
N HIS A 53 25.09 -56.23 33.72
CA HIS A 53 24.63 -56.90 34.94
C HIS A 53 23.63 -58.02 34.65
N GLU A 54 22.74 -57.84 33.66
CA GLU A 54 21.83 -58.89 33.22
C GLU A 54 22.58 -60.09 32.63
N LYS A 55 23.52 -59.84 31.71
CA LYS A 55 24.37 -60.91 31.13
C LYS A 55 25.17 -61.66 32.19
N ARG A 56 25.69 -60.96 33.21
CA ARG A 56 26.39 -61.61 34.34
C ARG A 56 25.45 -62.48 35.18
N ARG A 57 24.21 -62.03 35.42
CA ARG A 57 23.19 -62.83 36.11
C ARG A 57 22.82 -64.08 35.32
N GLU A 58 22.62 -63.96 34.01
CA GLU A 58 22.32 -65.09 33.13
C GLU A 58 23.47 -66.12 33.13
N ILE A 59 24.72 -65.69 33.04
CA ILE A 59 25.89 -66.59 33.10
C ILE A 59 25.98 -67.29 34.47
N LEU A 60 25.77 -66.56 35.57
CA LEU A 60 25.77 -67.15 36.91
C LEU A 60 24.62 -68.15 37.10
N ALA A 61 23.43 -67.86 36.55
CA ALA A 61 22.28 -68.76 36.59
C ALA A 61 22.55 -70.04 35.77
N ALA A 62 23.13 -69.91 34.57
CA ALA A 62 23.52 -71.05 33.74
C ALA A 62 24.59 -71.91 34.43
N LYS A 63 25.62 -71.30 35.01
CA LYS A 63 26.65 -72.02 35.77
C LYS A 63 26.10 -72.69 37.02
N LYS A 64 25.15 -72.05 37.71
CA LYS A 64 24.45 -72.67 38.85
C LYS A 64 23.66 -73.90 38.43
N LYS A 65 22.93 -73.83 37.30
CA LYS A 65 22.20 -74.96 36.74
C LYS A 65 23.14 -76.12 36.37
N GLU A 66 24.27 -75.84 35.71
CA GLU A 66 25.30 -76.86 35.44
C GLU A 66 25.85 -77.50 36.73
N PHE A 67 26.09 -76.71 37.78
CA PHE A 67 26.52 -77.22 39.08
C PHE A 67 25.47 -78.10 39.76
N ASP A 68 24.20 -77.74 39.65
CA ASP A 68 23.08 -78.52 40.19
C ASP A 68 22.91 -79.84 39.43
N GLU A 69 23.02 -79.83 38.09
CA GLU A 69 23.02 -81.03 37.25
C GLU A 69 24.21 -81.97 37.56
N LEU A 70 25.40 -81.40 37.80
CA LEU A 70 26.57 -82.18 38.22
C LEU A 70 26.38 -82.78 39.63
N ARG A 71 25.79 -82.04 40.57
CA ARG A 71 25.47 -82.56 41.91
C ARG A 71 24.47 -83.70 41.83
N GLU A 72 23.45 -83.58 40.98
CA GLU A 72 22.46 -84.64 40.78
C GLU A 72 23.08 -85.88 40.13
N LYS A 73 23.98 -85.69 39.15
CA LYS A 73 24.70 -86.80 38.51
C LYS A 73 25.64 -87.52 39.49
N VAL A 74 26.33 -86.78 40.36
CA VAL A 74 27.15 -87.35 41.45
C VAL A 74 26.27 -88.10 42.47
N ALA A 75 25.08 -87.58 42.80
CA ALA A 75 24.14 -88.27 43.68
C ALA A 75 23.67 -89.61 43.09
N ARG A 76 23.29 -89.64 41.80
CA ARG A 76 22.92 -90.88 41.09
C ARG A 76 24.08 -91.89 41.04
N LEU A 77 25.29 -91.44 40.70
CA LEU A 77 26.47 -92.33 40.66
C LEU A 77 26.86 -92.87 42.05
N ASN A 78 26.61 -92.12 43.11
CA ASN A 78 26.78 -92.61 44.48
C ASN A 78 25.72 -93.65 44.85
N GLU A 79 24.48 -93.44 44.43
CA GLU A 79 23.37 -94.39 44.65
C GLU A 79 23.56 -95.70 43.85
N GLU A 80 24.06 -95.62 42.62
CA GLU A 80 24.46 -96.81 41.85
C GLU A 80 25.65 -97.52 42.51
N ASN A 81 26.63 -96.78 43.04
CA ASN A 81 27.76 -97.38 43.77
C ASN A 81 27.35 -98.05 45.10
N THR A 82 26.34 -97.53 45.80
CA THR A 82 25.81 -98.20 47.00
C THR A 82 25.04 -99.47 46.63
N GLN A 83 24.26 -99.45 45.54
CA GLN A 83 23.56 -100.63 45.02
C GLN A 83 24.53 -101.73 44.53
N LEU A 84 25.63 -101.34 43.87
CA LEU A 84 26.67 -102.28 43.46
C LEU A 84 27.43 -102.89 44.65
N LYS A 85 27.62 -102.13 45.74
CA LYS A 85 28.19 -102.66 46.98
C LYS A 85 27.27 -103.69 47.65
N SER A 86 25.95 -103.46 47.70
CA SER A 86 25.01 -104.45 48.24
C SER A 86 24.91 -105.71 47.37
N ALA A 87 24.95 -105.56 46.04
CA ALA A 87 24.96 -106.71 45.13
C ALA A 87 26.25 -107.54 45.23
N ALA A 88 27.41 -106.89 45.49
CA ALA A 88 28.67 -107.59 45.71
C ALA A 88 28.69 -108.40 47.01
N GLU A 89 28.05 -107.90 48.08
CA GLU A 89 27.89 -108.63 49.34
C GLU A 89 26.96 -109.85 49.19
N GLU A 90 25.93 -109.77 48.34
CA GLU A 90 25.00 -110.85 48.04
C GLU A 90 25.65 -111.99 47.20
N VAL A 91 26.53 -111.65 46.26
CA VAL A 91 27.32 -112.62 45.47
C VAL A 91 28.36 -113.35 46.33
N GLN A 92 28.88 -112.72 47.39
CA GLN A 92 29.82 -113.34 48.32
C GLN A 92 29.15 -114.39 49.25
N ALA A 93 27.85 -114.23 49.54
CA ALA A 93 27.04 -115.20 50.30
C ALA A 93 26.71 -116.46 49.47
N LEU A 94 26.33 -116.31 48.19
CA LEU A 94 25.98 -117.43 47.30
C LEU A 94 27.17 -118.31 46.87
N LYS A 95 28.40 -117.79 47.00
CA LYS A 95 29.65 -118.53 46.73
C LYS A 95 30.02 -119.51 47.83
N GLN A 96 29.55 -119.29 49.07
CA GLN A 96 29.79 -120.17 50.22
C GLN A 96 28.80 -121.35 50.27
N GLU A 97 27.64 -121.24 49.60
CA GLU A 97 26.60 -122.27 49.58
C GLU A 97 26.83 -123.36 48.50
N ASN A 98 27.55 -123.04 47.42
CA ASN A 98 27.80 -123.98 46.30
C ASN A 98 29.02 -124.91 46.48
N GLU A 99 29.80 -124.80 47.57
CA GLU A 99 30.88 -125.75 47.86
C GLU A 99 30.42 -127.02 48.61
N HIS A 100 29.22 -127.04 49.19
CA HIS A 100 28.78 -128.13 50.08
C HIS A 100 28.12 -129.33 49.37
N LEU A 101 27.78 -129.25 48.07
CA LEU A 101 27.00 -130.28 47.36
C LEU A 101 27.78 -131.13 46.35
N ARG A 102 29.11 -130.99 46.26
CA ARG A 102 29.94 -131.66 45.25
C ARG A 102 30.71 -132.90 45.74
N LEU A 103 30.50 -133.35 46.98
CA LEU A 103 31.37 -134.34 47.66
C LEU A 103 30.69 -135.66 48.12
N LEU A 104 29.54 -136.08 47.54
CA LEU A 104 28.78 -137.21 48.10
C LEU A 104 28.31 -138.32 47.13
N MET A 105 28.86 -138.47 45.91
CA MET A 105 28.34 -139.49 44.97
C MET A 105 29.42 -140.21 44.15
N THR A 106 30.26 -141.04 44.77
CA THR A 106 31.03 -142.10 44.06
C THR A 106 31.46 -143.24 44.99
N SER A 107 30.76 -144.37 44.99
CA SER A 107 31.39 -145.71 45.16
C SER A 107 30.41 -146.85 44.88
N LYS A 108 30.74 -147.71 43.92
CA LYS A 108 30.62 -149.19 43.99
C LYS A 108 31.14 -149.83 42.69
N GLN A 109 32.00 -150.82 42.84
CA GLN A 109 32.35 -151.83 41.84
C GLN A 109 32.36 -153.22 42.53
N PRO A 110 32.23 -154.32 41.75
CA PRO A 110 31.52 -155.56 42.14
C PRO A 110 32.35 -156.86 41.96
N GLY A 111 31.69 -158.01 42.11
CA GLY A 111 32.09 -159.33 41.55
C GLY A 111 31.94 -160.47 42.56
N GLY A 112 31.46 -161.69 42.26
CA GLY A 112 30.95 -162.35 41.05
C GLY A 112 30.77 -163.86 41.33
N SER A 113 30.10 -164.65 40.45
CA SER A 113 30.46 -166.06 40.16
C SER A 113 29.62 -166.66 39.02
N LEU A 114 30.32 -167.04 37.94
CA LEU A 114 29.85 -167.70 36.71
C LEU A 114 29.35 -169.14 36.95
N LEU A 115 28.24 -169.53 36.32
CA LEU A 115 28.21 -170.47 35.17
C LEU A 115 26.77 -170.85 34.73
N GLU A 116 25.74 -170.45 35.47
CA GLU A 116 24.32 -170.61 35.06
C GLU A 116 23.72 -169.33 34.42
N GLU A 117 24.44 -168.20 34.48
CA GLU A 117 24.01 -166.87 34.03
C GLU A 117 23.91 -166.72 32.51
N PHE A 118 24.56 -167.55 31.69
CA PHE A 118 24.67 -167.31 30.25
C PHE A 118 23.32 -167.35 29.50
N ASN A 119 22.36 -168.15 29.97
CA ASN A 119 21.02 -168.24 29.35
C ASN A 119 20.02 -167.20 29.90
N VAL A 120 20.26 -166.66 31.11
CA VAL A 120 19.53 -165.52 31.66
C VAL A 120 20.02 -164.22 31.01
N VAL A 121 21.35 -164.08 30.87
CA VAL A 121 22.03 -162.95 30.21
C VAL A 121 21.60 -162.78 28.76
N LEU A 122 21.20 -163.83 28.03
CA LEU A 122 20.66 -163.69 26.67
C LEU A 122 19.25 -163.07 26.64
N LYS A 123 18.37 -163.48 27.57
CA LYS A 123 17.03 -162.87 27.72
C LYS A 123 17.13 -161.47 28.30
N GLU A 124 18.04 -161.27 29.24
CA GLU A 124 18.35 -159.97 29.84
C GLU A 124 19.01 -159.04 28.82
N ASN A 125 19.87 -159.54 27.93
CA ASN A 125 20.37 -158.75 26.78
C ASN A 125 19.27 -158.40 25.79
N ALA A 126 18.27 -159.28 25.58
CA ALA A 126 17.15 -158.97 24.72
C ALA A 126 16.23 -157.89 25.33
N THR A 127 15.94 -157.97 26.63
CA THR A 127 15.18 -156.94 27.35
C THR A 127 15.97 -155.63 27.45
N LEU A 128 17.26 -155.68 27.79
CA LEU A 128 18.15 -154.51 27.82
C LEU A 128 18.31 -153.87 26.44
N LYS A 129 18.31 -154.65 25.36
CA LYS A 129 18.34 -154.10 23.99
C LYS A 129 17.02 -153.40 23.64
N SER A 130 15.88 -153.93 24.10
CA SER A 130 14.58 -153.25 23.99
C SER A 130 14.53 -151.98 24.85
N GLU A 131 15.04 -152.03 26.08
CA GLU A 131 15.14 -150.90 27.00
C GLU A 131 16.05 -149.80 26.45
N LEU A 132 17.21 -150.17 25.92
CA LEU A 132 18.16 -149.26 25.28
C LEU A 132 17.57 -148.66 24.01
N SER A 133 16.80 -149.43 23.21
CA SER A 133 16.07 -148.92 22.06
C SER A 133 15.02 -147.88 22.48
N ASN A 134 14.28 -148.15 23.56
CA ASN A 134 13.30 -147.21 24.11
C ASN A 134 13.98 -145.95 24.67
N GLN A 135 15.08 -146.09 25.41
CA GLN A 135 15.87 -144.97 25.92
C GLN A 135 16.47 -144.13 24.78
N VAL A 136 16.94 -144.75 23.70
CA VAL A 136 17.42 -144.03 22.51
C VAL A 136 16.27 -143.28 21.84
N GLU A 137 15.06 -143.85 21.80
CA GLU A 137 13.89 -143.18 21.23
C GLU A 137 13.39 -142.02 22.12
N GLU A 138 13.42 -142.17 23.45
CA GLU A 138 13.16 -141.10 24.41
C GLU A 138 14.21 -140.00 24.33
N LEU A 139 15.49 -140.33 24.19
CA LEU A 139 16.56 -139.36 23.97
C LEU A 139 16.39 -138.61 22.65
N LYS A 140 15.92 -139.27 21.58
CA LYS A 140 15.58 -138.62 20.32
C LYS A 140 14.39 -137.67 20.47
N LYS A 141 13.34 -138.08 21.20
CA LYS A 141 12.19 -137.20 21.52
C LYS A 141 12.65 -136.01 22.37
N ALA A 142 13.47 -136.22 23.39
CA ALA A 142 14.06 -135.17 24.21
C ALA A 142 14.95 -134.22 23.38
N ALA A 143 15.76 -134.74 22.46
CA ALA A 143 16.57 -133.93 21.55
C ALA A 143 15.70 -133.08 20.60
N SER A 144 14.63 -133.64 20.05
CA SER A 144 13.67 -132.88 19.23
C SER A 144 12.94 -131.80 20.03
N ALA A 145 12.57 -132.08 21.29
CA ALA A 145 11.96 -131.10 22.18
C ALA A 145 12.94 -129.99 22.61
N LEU A 146 14.24 -130.31 22.76
CA LEU A 146 15.29 -129.32 23.00
C LEU A 146 15.50 -128.41 21.78
N GLU A 147 15.43 -128.95 20.57
CA GLU A 147 15.56 -128.16 19.35
C GLU A 147 14.37 -127.21 19.15
N ILE A 148 13.15 -127.69 19.38
CA ILE A 148 11.95 -126.84 19.40
C ILE A 148 12.09 -125.75 20.48
N ASN A 149 12.62 -126.07 21.65
CA ASN A 149 12.89 -125.07 22.69
C ASN A 149 13.95 -124.03 22.27
N ARG A 150 14.98 -124.42 21.52
CA ARG A 150 15.97 -123.47 20.97
C ARG A 150 15.33 -122.53 19.97
N GLU A 151 14.52 -123.05 19.05
CA GLU A 151 13.83 -122.23 18.05
C GLU A 151 12.82 -121.29 18.72
N LEU A 152 12.06 -121.76 19.71
CA LEU A 152 11.17 -120.90 20.50
C LEU A 152 11.93 -119.80 21.23
N LYS A 153 13.10 -120.09 21.81
CA LYS A 153 13.95 -119.06 22.44
C LYS A 153 14.49 -118.05 21.44
N LYS A 154 14.88 -118.51 20.24
CA LYS A 154 15.31 -117.63 19.14
C LYS A 154 14.18 -116.71 18.70
N ASN A 155 12.98 -117.24 18.47
CA ASN A 155 11.79 -116.45 18.12
C ASN A 155 11.40 -115.46 19.22
N ILE A 156 11.53 -115.85 20.50
CA ILE A 156 11.31 -114.93 21.63
C ILE A 156 12.33 -113.80 21.63
N ALA A 157 13.61 -114.10 21.37
CA ALA A 157 14.66 -113.08 21.29
C ALA A 157 14.47 -112.15 20.09
N GLU A 158 14.11 -112.67 18.92
CA GLU A 158 13.77 -111.88 17.73
C GLU A 158 12.58 -110.95 18.00
N MET A 159 11.50 -111.47 18.56
CA MET A 159 10.34 -110.67 18.96
C MET A 159 10.72 -109.62 20.02
N GLN A 160 11.64 -109.93 20.94
CA GLN A 160 12.12 -108.98 21.94
C GLN A 160 12.95 -107.85 21.31
N VAL A 161 13.78 -108.15 20.31
CA VAL A 161 14.53 -107.14 19.54
C VAL A 161 13.58 -106.28 18.72
N GLU A 162 12.59 -106.88 18.06
CA GLU A 162 11.55 -106.13 17.34
C GLU A 162 10.77 -105.21 18.28
N LEU A 163 10.35 -105.69 19.45
CA LEU A 163 9.69 -104.87 20.47
C LEU A 163 10.59 -103.74 20.97
N GLN A 164 11.89 -103.97 21.16
CA GLN A 164 12.84 -102.92 21.50
C GLN A 164 12.98 -101.89 20.39
N SER A 165 13.05 -102.32 19.12
CA SER A 165 13.12 -101.41 17.98
C SER A 165 11.85 -100.56 17.85
N LEU A 166 10.68 -101.17 18.04
CA LEU A 166 9.40 -100.48 18.01
C LEU A 166 9.25 -99.51 19.19
N ASN A 167 9.72 -99.90 20.39
CA ASN A 167 9.76 -99.01 21.54
C ASN A 167 10.72 -97.82 21.31
N SER A 168 11.87 -98.03 20.66
CA SER A 168 12.78 -96.95 20.28
C SER A 168 12.10 -95.98 19.31
N LEU A 169 11.45 -96.50 18.27
CA LEU A 169 10.72 -95.70 17.29
C LEU A 169 9.53 -94.97 17.92
N MET A 170 8.84 -95.59 18.89
CA MET A 170 7.81 -94.92 19.68
C MET A 170 8.40 -93.73 20.45
N LEU A 171 9.53 -93.92 21.14
CA LEU A 171 10.20 -92.84 21.87
C LEU A 171 10.64 -91.69 20.95
N ASP A 172 11.10 -91.99 19.74
CA ASP A 172 11.50 -90.94 18.79
C ASP A 172 10.27 -90.17 18.28
N PHE A 173 9.15 -90.83 17.99
CA PHE A 173 7.89 -90.12 17.70
C PHE A 173 7.37 -89.30 18.88
N GLU A 174 7.59 -89.75 20.12
CA GLU A 174 7.22 -88.95 21.30
C GLU A 174 8.09 -87.70 21.46
N LYS A 175 9.40 -87.80 21.18
CA LYS A 175 10.30 -86.63 21.15
C LYS A 175 9.88 -85.66 20.05
N GLU A 176 9.65 -86.12 18.83
CA GLU A 176 9.17 -85.27 17.74
C GLU A 176 7.85 -84.58 18.10
N ARG A 177 6.91 -85.30 18.72
CA ARG A 177 5.64 -84.74 19.22
C ARG A 177 5.88 -83.63 20.26
N GLU A 178 6.84 -83.81 21.16
CA GLU A 178 7.22 -82.80 22.15
C GLU A 178 7.88 -81.57 21.50
N GLU A 179 8.75 -81.76 20.51
CA GLU A 179 9.36 -80.68 19.73
C GLU A 179 8.31 -79.88 18.96
N TYR A 180 7.37 -80.54 18.28
CA TYR A 180 6.25 -79.86 17.62
C TYR A 180 5.38 -79.10 18.62
N LYS A 181 5.14 -79.65 19.81
CA LYS A 181 4.40 -78.95 20.87
C LYS A 181 5.15 -77.70 21.32
N SER A 182 6.47 -77.77 21.47
CA SER A 182 7.34 -76.62 21.78
C SER A 182 7.30 -75.56 20.67
N HIS A 183 7.40 -75.96 19.41
CA HIS A 183 7.26 -75.05 18.26
C HIS A 183 5.90 -74.37 18.22
N VAL A 184 4.81 -75.11 18.46
CA VAL A 184 3.47 -74.52 18.54
C VAL A 184 3.36 -73.52 19.70
N THR A 185 3.97 -73.78 20.86
CA THR A 185 4.00 -72.80 21.95
C THR A 185 4.80 -71.54 21.58
N ALA A 186 5.96 -71.69 20.95
CA ALA A 186 6.75 -70.55 20.48
C ALA A 186 6.00 -69.71 19.43
N LEU A 187 5.31 -70.36 18.49
CA LEU A 187 4.46 -69.67 17.50
C LEU A 187 3.29 -68.95 18.15
N LYS A 188 2.65 -69.54 19.17
CA LYS A 188 1.61 -68.86 19.96
C LYS A 188 2.16 -67.61 20.65
N ASP A 189 3.37 -67.66 21.17
CA ASP A 189 4.03 -66.50 21.78
C ASP A 189 4.36 -65.41 20.75
N VAL A 190 4.86 -65.78 19.57
CA VAL A 190 5.07 -64.84 18.46
C VAL A 190 3.76 -64.19 18.03
N ILE A 191 2.67 -64.95 17.92
CA ILE A 191 1.34 -64.42 17.63
C ILE A 191 0.87 -63.47 18.75
N ASN A 192 1.09 -63.81 20.01
CA ASN A 192 0.74 -62.96 21.15
C ASN A 192 1.53 -61.65 21.16
N VAL A 193 2.84 -61.70 20.88
CA VAL A 193 3.68 -60.50 20.72
C VAL A 193 3.21 -59.66 19.54
N SER A 194 2.91 -60.29 18.40
CA SER A 194 2.40 -59.60 17.21
C SER A 194 1.07 -58.91 17.47
N LYS A 195 0.15 -59.56 18.20
CA LYS A 195 -1.12 -58.95 18.66
C LYS A 195 -0.88 -57.74 19.57
N LYS A 196 0.01 -57.86 20.57
CA LYS A 196 0.37 -56.74 21.44
C LYS A 196 0.99 -55.58 20.65
N MET A 197 1.87 -55.88 19.68
CA MET A 197 2.48 -54.87 18.81
C MET A 197 1.43 -54.15 17.95
N LEU A 198 0.46 -54.88 17.41
CA LEU A 198 -0.65 -54.28 16.67
C LEU A 198 -1.51 -53.38 17.57
N LEU A 199 -1.83 -53.81 18.80
CA LEU A 199 -2.58 -52.99 19.76
C LEU A 199 -1.83 -51.70 20.11
N ILE A 200 -0.51 -51.76 20.31
CA ILE A 200 0.32 -50.56 20.55
C ILE A 200 0.32 -49.63 19.34
N ARG A 201 0.44 -50.17 18.12
CA ARG A 201 0.35 -49.37 16.90
C ARG A 201 -1.04 -48.74 16.73
N GLU A 202 -2.09 -49.48 17.06
CA GLU A 202 -3.46 -48.97 17.02
C GLU A 202 -3.67 -47.84 18.04
N SER A 203 -3.15 -47.96 19.26
CA SER A 203 -3.21 -46.88 20.26
C SER A 203 -2.42 -45.66 19.82
N GLN A 204 -1.21 -45.84 19.27
CA GLN A 204 -0.40 -44.75 18.70
C GLN A 204 -1.13 -44.05 17.54
N LEU A 205 -1.78 -44.79 16.65
CA LEU A 205 -2.57 -44.22 15.56
C LEU A 205 -3.79 -43.46 16.08
N LYS A 206 -4.45 -43.94 17.15
CA LYS A 206 -5.56 -43.21 17.80
C LYS A 206 -5.07 -41.90 18.42
N GLU A 207 -3.95 -41.91 19.13
CA GLU A 207 -3.35 -40.69 19.69
C GLU A 207 -2.95 -39.69 18.61
N LEU A 208 -2.37 -40.15 17.49
CA LEU A 208 -2.02 -39.28 16.38
C LEU A 208 -3.26 -38.69 15.70
N ARG A 209 -4.32 -39.48 15.50
CA ARG A 209 -5.60 -38.98 14.99
C ARG A 209 -6.19 -37.90 15.90
N GLN A 210 -6.19 -38.14 17.22
CA GLN A 210 -6.70 -37.17 18.19
C GLN A 210 -5.86 -35.87 18.19
N LYS A 211 -4.54 -35.97 18.04
CA LYS A 211 -3.67 -34.78 17.92
C LYS A 211 -3.95 -34.01 16.64
N VAL A 212 -4.17 -34.70 15.52
CA VAL A 212 -4.54 -34.06 14.24
C VAL A 212 -5.90 -33.37 14.36
N GLU A 213 -6.90 -34.04 14.92
CA GLU A 213 -8.23 -33.47 15.16
C GLU A 213 -8.16 -32.22 16.05
N SER A 214 -7.38 -32.25 17.13
CA SER A 214 -7.14 -31.08 17.98
C SER A 214 -6.44 -29.93 17.24
N ILE A 215 -5.51 -30.24 16.34
CA ILE A 215 -4.84 -29.22 15.51
C ILE A 215 -5.85 -28.60 14.54
N GLU A 216 -6.66 -29.42 13.85
CA GLU A 216 -7.70 -28.97 12.91
C GLU A 216 -8.74 -28.07 13.60
N GLU A 217 -9.23 -28.46 14.77
CA GLU A 217 -10.13 -27.62 15.57
C GLU A 217 -9.47 -26.30 15.97
N SER A 218 -8.20 -26.34 16.40
CA SER A 218 -7.47 -25.13 16.78
C SER A 218 -7.20 -24.19 15.59
N LEU A 219 -6.95 -24.75 14.41
CA LEU A 219 -6.74 -24.00 13.17
C LEU A 219 -8.05 -23.39 12.70
N SER A 220 -9.13 -24.16 12.64
CA SER A 220 -10.47 -23.66 12.31
C SER A 220 -10.90 -22.54 13.27
N GLY A 221 -10.66 -22.70 14.58
CA GLY A 221 -10.93 -21.65 15.56
C GLY A 221 -10.11 -20.38 15.35
N LYS A 222 -8.82 -20.51 14.99
CA LYS A 222 -7.96 -19.36 14.66
C LYS A 222 -8.40 -18.68 13.37
N GLU A 223 -8.73 -19.43 12.33
CA GLU A 223 -9.22 -18.89 11.06
C GLU A 223 -10.53 -18.14 11.24
N MET A 224 -11.48 -18.69 12.01
CA MET A 224 -12.73 -18.02 12.33
C MET A 224 -12.49 -16.73 13.13
N ASN A 225 -11.58 -16.77 14.10
CA ASN A 225 -11.24 -15.59 14.90
C ASN A 225 -10.57 -14.50 14.04
N ILE A 226 -9.60 -14.85 13.20
CA ILE A 226 -8.93 -13.93 12.27
C ILE A 226 -9.96 -13.31 11.32
N LEU A 227 -10.83 -14.11 10.69
CA LEU A 227 -11.86 -13.60 9.79
C LEU A 227 -12.82 -12.65 10.51
N SER A 228 -13.21 -12.98 11.75
CA SER A 228 -14.06 -12.12 12.57
C SER A 228 -13.38 -10.81 12.97
N GLN A 229 -12.07 -10.86 13.22
CA GLN A 229 -11.26 -9.71 13.59
C GLN A 229 -11.01 -8.81 12.38
N ASP A 230 -10.71 -9.37 11.22
CA ASP A 230 -10.57 -8.63 9.96
C ASP A 230 -11.88 -7.92 9.60
N LEU A 231 -13.02 -8.61 9.73
CA LEU A 231 -14.33 -8.01 9.51
C LEU A 231 -14.59 -6.85 10.50
N ARG A 232 -14.23 -7.01 11.77
CA ARG A 232 -14.36 -5.95 12.79
C ARG A 232 -13.47 -4.75 12.48
N MET A 233 -12.21 -4.98 12.11
CA MET A 233 -11.28 -3.91 11.71
C MET A 233 -11.80 -3.16 10.48
N GLU A 234 -12.38 -3.87 9.52
CA GLU A 234 -12.95 -3.24 8.33
C GLU A 234 -14.18 -2.39 8.67
N TYR A 235 -15.07 -2.87 9.56
CA TYR A 235 -16.16 -2.05 10.09
C TYR A 235 -15.66 -0.80 10.83
N GLU A 236 -14.59 -0.92 11.62
CA GLU A 236 -13.99 0.22 12.32
C GLU A 236 -13.37 1.23 11.35
N ARG A 237 -12.69 0.75 10.30
CA ARG A 237 -12.15 1.59 9.21
C ARG A 237 -13.26 2.31 8.47
N GLN A 238 -14.36 1.62 8.15
CA GLN A 238 -15.54 2.22 7.52
C GLN A 238 -16.19 3.26 8.42
N LEU A 239 -16.36 2.98 9.71
CA LEU A 239 -16.87 3.95 10.68
C LEU A 239 -15.98 5.18 10.78
N GLN A 240 -14.66 5.01 10.78
CA GLN A 240 -13.73 6.13 10.77
C GLN A 240 -13.80 6.93 9.46
N SER A 241 -13.93 6.27 8.31
CA SER A 241 -14.16 6.93 7.03
C SER A 241 -15.46 7.74 7.04
N ILE A 242 -16.54 7.21 7.63
CA ILE A 242 -17.82 7.92 7.76
C ILE A 242 -17.67 9.14 8.68
N ARG A 243 -16.96 9.02 9.81
CA ARG A 243 -16.67 10.16 10.70
C ARG A 243 -15.84 11.23 9.98
N ASN A 244 -14.81 10.82 9.23
CA ASN A 244 -13.98 11.74 8.44
C ASN A 244 -14.81 12.43 7.34
N LEU A 245 -15.66 11.69 6.62
CA LEU A 245 -16.57 12.29 5.64
C LEU A 245 -17.53 13.28 6.30
N ARG A 246 -18.10 12.92 7.45
CA ARG A 246 -18.98 13.82 8.21
C ARG A 246 -18.27 15.11 8.60
N THR A 247 -17.04 15.04 9.12
CA THR A 247 -16.26 16.25 9.45
C THR A 247 -15.96 17.09 8.22
N LEU A 248 -15.58 16.48 7.08
CA LEU A 248 -15.39 17.22 5.82
C LEU A 248 -16.67 17.88 5.31
N TYR A 249 -17.83 17.22 5.41
CA TYR A 249 -19.11 17.82 5.06
C TYR A 249 -19.49 18.96 6.02
N GLU A 250 -19.25 18.81 7.32
CA GLU A 250 -19.47 19.88 8.30
C GLU A 250 -18.52 21.07 8.06
N GLU A 251 -17.26 20.82 7.72
CA GLU A 251 -16.29 21.86 7.35
C GLU A 251 -16.68 22.59 6.06
N ARG A 252 -17.10 21.84 5.03
CA ARG A 252 -17.63 22.40 3.79
C ARG A 252 -18.85 23.27 4.07
N GLN A 253 -19.80 22.78 4.88
CA GLN A 253 -20.98 23.56 5.26
C GLN A 253 -20.62 24.82 6.05
N ARG A 254 -19.61 24.77 6.93
CA ARG A 254 -19.09 25.96 7.63
C ARG A 254 -18.43 26.94 6.65
N SER A 255 -17.65 26.47 5.67
CA SER A 255 -17.04 27.34 4.64
C SER A 255 -18.12 28.03 3.81
N ASP A 256 -19.06 27.26 3.27
CA ASP A 256 -20.20 27.79 2.50
C ASP A 256 -21.00 28.82 3.31
N HIS A 257 -21.17 28.61 4.62
CA HIS A 257 -21.86 29.58 5.47
C HIS A 257 -21.05 30.88 5.64
N ARG A 258 -19.74 30.77 5.87
CA ARG A 258 -18.84 31.94 5.98
C ARG A 258 -18.80 32.72 4.68
N GLU A 259 -18.66 32.06 3.53
CA GLU A 259 -18.67 32.69 2.21
C GLU A 259 -20.01 33.38 1.94
N LYS A 260 -21.14 32.72 2.21
CA LYS A 260 -22.46 33.34 2.10
C LYS A 260 -22.62 34.55 3.02
N GLU A 261 -22.06 34.51 4.23
CA GLU A 261 -22.10 35.64 5.15
C GLU A 261 -21.23 36.81 4.67
N GLN A 262 -20.04 36.53 4.13
CA GLN A 262 -19.18 37.53 3.49
C GLN A 262 -19.89 38.18 2.30
N MET A 263 -20.50 37.39 1.41
CA MET A 263 -21.28 37.91 0.28
C MET A 263 -22.48 38.73 0.75
N ARG A 264 -23.16 38.33 1.84
CA ARG A 264 -24.23 39.15 2.45
C ARG A 264 -23.69 40.48 2.98
N LYS A 265 -22.53 40.51 3.62
CA LYS A 265 -21.89 41.74 4.11
C LYS A 265 -21.53 42.68 2.96
N LEU A 266 -20.90 42.16 1.90
CA LEU A 266 -20.58 42.94 0.70
C LEU A 266 -21.83 43.50 0.01
N ILE A 267 -22.90 42.70 -0.10
CA ILE A 267 -24.18 43.17 -0.64
C ILE A 267 -24.75 44.30 0.24
N GLU A 268 -24.66 44.19 1.56
CA GLU A 268 -25.15 45.21 2.47
C GLU A 268 -24.31 46.49 2.43
N GLU A 269 -22.99 46.38 2.30
CA GLU A 269 -22.07 47.51 2.09
C GLU A 269 -22.38 48.22 0.77
N ILE A 270 -22.50 47.50 -0.34
CA ILE A 270 -22.86 48.05 -1.65
C ILE A 270 -24.25 48.70 -1.61
N LYS A 271 -25.22 48.11 -0.90
CA LYS A 271 -26.55 48.73 -0.72
C LYS A 271 -26.45 50.06 0.03
N LYS A 272 -25.64 50.14 1.08
CA LYS A 272 -25.42 51.40 1.82
C LYS A 272 -24.74 52.45 0.94
N GLU A 273 -23.71 52.06 0.17
CA GLU A 273 -23.06 52.96 -0.78
C GLU A 273 -24.05 53.46 -1.85
N LEU A 274 -24.88 52.56 -2.38
CA LEU A 274 -25.93 52.91 -3.33
C LEU A 274 -26.96 53.87 -2.71
N GLU A 275 -27.39 53.64 -1.47
CA GLU A 275 -28.32 54.53 -0.77
C GLU A 275 -27.71 55.92 -0.53
N LEU A 276 -26.41 55.99 -0.19
CA LEU A 276 -25.68 57.25 -0.07
C LEU A 276 -25.59 58.00 -1.40
N GLU A 277 -25.28 57.32 -2.51
CA GLU A 277 -25.26 57.94 -3.84
C GLU A 277 -26.66 58.34 -4.32
N GLN A 278 -27.70 57.57 -4.00
CA GLN A 278 -29.09 57.95 -4.27
C GLN A 278 -29.49 59.21 -3.49
N ASN A 279 -29.06 59.34 -2.24
CA ASN A 279 -29.35 60.54 -1.44
C ASN A 279 -28.60 61.76 -1.99
N LYS A 280 -27.32 61.62 -2.37
CA LYS A 280 -26.58 62.69 -3.07
C LYS A 280 -27.23 63.09 -4.39
N HIS A 281 -27.75 62.11 -5.14
CA HIS A 281 -28.48 62.38 -6.37
C HIS A 281 -29.76 63.18 -6.10
N LYS A 282 -30.55 62.79 -5.09
CA LYS A 282 -31.74 63.54 -4.68
C LYS A 282 -31.38 64.96 -4.23
N GLU A 283 -30.34 65.14 -3.42
CA GLU A 283 -29.87 66.47 -3.02
C GLU A 283 -29.44 67.32 -4.23
N ALA A 284 -28.81 66.71 -5.23
CA ALA A 284 -28.45 67.39 -6.47
C ALA A 284 -29.68 67.72 -7.34
N GLU A 285 -30.66 66.82 -7.42
CA GLU A 285 -31.94 67.06 -8.09
C GLU A 285 -32.70 68.21 -7.42
N ASP A 286 -32.84 68.20 -6.10
CA ASP A 286 -33.47 69.27 -5.32
C ASP A 286 -32.78 70.60 -5.60
N ARG A 287 -31.44 70.64 -5.58
CA ARG A 287 -30.67 71.84 -5.93
C ARG A 287 -30.87 72.31 -7.37
N ILE A 288 -31.01 71.39 -8.32
CA ILE A 288 -31.34 71.74 -9.71
C ILE A 288 -32.73 72.36 -9.75
N THR A 289 -33.72 71.79 -9.08
CA THR A 289 -35.08 72.35 -9.06
C THR A 289 -35.13 73.73 -8.42
N GLU A 290 -34.40 73.96 -7.32
CA GLU A 290 -34.26 75.28 -6.70
C GLU A 290 -33.63 76.30 -7.67
N LEU A 291 -32.58 75.89 -8.40
CA LEU A 291 -31.94 76.73 -9.40
C LEU A 291 -32.85 77.01 -10.59
N GLU A 292 -33.64 76.03 -11.03
CA GLU A 292 -34.65 76.19 -12.08
C GLU A 292 -35.75 77.17 -11.66
N GLU A 293 -36.22 77.08 -10.42
CA GLU A 293 -37.22 78.01 -9.87
C GLU A 293 -36.65 79.43 -9.78
N LEU A 294 -35.45 79.59 -9.22
CA LEU A 294 -34.76 80.90 -9.19
C LEU A 294 -34.54 81.46 -10.60
N ASN A 295 -34.20 80.60 -11.57
CA ASN A 295 -34.02 81.03 -12.95
C ASN A 295 -35.36 81.48 -13.55
N SER A 296 -36.46 80.75 -13.33
CA SER A 296 -37.80 81.15 -13.74
C SER A 296 -38.20 82.50 -13.13
N GLN A 297 -37.98 82.68 -11.82
CA GLN A 297 -38.22 83.96 -11.14
C GLN A 297 -37.40 85.10 -11.76
N LYS A 298 -36.13 84.84 -12.11
CA LYS A 298 -35.28 85.82 -12.80
C LYS A 298 -35.75 86.12 -14.22
N TYR A 299 -36.23 85.13 -14.97
CA TYR A 299 -36.85 85.35 -16.28
C TYR A 299 -38.13 86.20 -16.16
N ASP A 300 -38.98 85.95 -15.16
CA ASP A 300 -40.18 86.75 -14.93
C ASP A 300 -39.83 88.19 -14.51
N GLU A 301 -38.80 88.37 -13.66
CA GLU A 301 -38.27 89.68 -13.29
C GLU A 301 -37.75 90.44 -14.53
N ILE A 302 -36.94 89.79 -15.38
CA ILE A 302 -36.45 90.36 -16.64
C ILE A 302 -37.62 90.77 -17.53
N LYS A 303 -38.61 89.90 -17.72
CA LYS A 303 -39.79 90.18 -18.54
C LYS A 303 -40.61 91.36 -17.99
N SER A 304 -40.73 91.49 -16.67
CA SER A 304 -41.40 92.62 -16.04
C SER A 304 -40.64 93.93 -16.26
N LEU A 305 -39.31 93.91 -16.14
CA LEU A 305 -38.44 95.05 -16.39
C LEU A 305 -38.46 95.44 -17.88
N GLU A 306 -38.48 94.48 -18.79
CA GLU A 306 -38.64 94.70 -20.23
C GLU A 306 -39.99 95.38 -20.56
N SER A 307 -41.08 94.94 -19.93
CA SER A 307 -42.39 95.57 -20.07
C SER A 307 -42.38 97.01 -19.54
N ASN A 308 -41.82 97.24 -18.35
CA ASN A 308 -41.70 98.58 -17.77
C ASN A 308 -40.83 99.50 -18.63
N LEU A 309 -39.72 98.99 -19.17
CA LEU A 309 -38.88 99.71 -20.12
C LEU A 309 -39.62 99.99 -21.43
N GLY A 310 -40.49 99.08 -21.88
CA GLY A 310 -41.41 99.28 -23.00
C GLY A 310 -42.38 100.44 -22.75
N LEU A 311 -42.99 100.52 -21.56
CA LEU A 311 -43.89 101.61 -21.16
C LEU A 311 -43.14 102.95 -21.08
N ALA A 312 -42.00 103.01 -20.40
CA ALA A 312 -41.18 104.23 -20.29
C ALA A 312 -40.69 104.71 -21.67
N LYS A 313 -40.38 103.79 -22.59
CA LYS A 313 -40.07 104.13 -23.99
C LYS A 313 -41.28 104.70 -24.73
N ALA A 314 -42.49 104.19 -24.47
CA ALA A 314 -43.71 104.73 -25.08
C ALA A 314 -44.03 106.14 -24.56
N GLU A 315 -43.91 106.36 -23.25
CA GLU A 315 -44.04 107.70 -22.63
C GLU A 315 -43.02 108.68 -23.21
N SER A 316 -41.75 108.25 -23.36
CA SER A 316 -40.71 109.08 -23.98
C SER A 316 -41.07 109.48 -25.42
N ARG A 317 -41.64 108.55 -26.20
CA ARG A 317 -42.15 108.85 -27.56
C ARG A 317 -43.34 109.81 -27.53
N GLN A 318 -44.23 109.68 -26.56
CA GLN A 318 -45.35 110.61 -26.39
C GLN A 318 -44.84 112.02 -26.09
N PHE A 319 -43.94 112.18 -25.12
CA PHE A 319 -43.31 113.48 -24.84
C PHE A 319 -42.57 114.03 -26.07
N GLN A 320 -41.92 113.18 -26.86
CA GLN A 320 -41.27 113.60 -28.10
C GLN A 320 -42.29 114.07 -29.15
N ALA A 321 -43.46 113.42 -29.26
CA ALA A 321 -44.54 113.86 -30.13
C ALA A 321 -45.14 115.20 -29.65
N GLU A 322 -45.36 115.36 -28.34
CA GLU A 322 -45.79 116.62 -27.73
C GLU A 322 -44.80 117.75 -28.00
N LEU A 323 -43.49 117.49 -27.83
CA LEU A 323 -42.43 118.44 -28.16
C LEU A 323 -42.45 118.82 -29.65
N THR A 324 -42.76 117.87 -30.54
CA THR A 324 -42.87 118.11 -31.98
C THR A 324 -44.06 119.04 -32.31
N VAL A 325 -45.22 118.84 -31.68
CA VAL A 325 -46.39 119.72 -31.82
C VAL A 325 -46.10 121.12 -31.28
N ILE A 326 -45.45 121.21 -30.12
CA ILE A 326 -45.03 122.49 -29.52
C ILE A 326 -44.08 123.21 -30.48
N ASN A 327 -43.09 122.51 -31.03
CA ASN A 327 -42.17 123.08 -32.02
C ASN A 327 -42.89 123.52 -33.30
N GLN A 328 -43.94 122.81 -33.74
CA GLN A 328 -44.77 123.21 -34.87
C GLN A 328 -45.58 124.49 -34.56
N LEU A 329 -46.16 124.59 -33.36
CA LEU A 329 -46.90 125.78 -32.90
C LEU A 329 -45.98 127.00 -32.78
N PHE A 330 -44.78 126.82 -32.24
CA PHE A 330 -43.76 127.87 -32.24
C PHE A 330 -43.34 128.27 -33.65
N SER A 331 -43.20 127.30 -34.55
CA SER A 331 -42.86 127.57 -35.96
C SER A 331 -43.97 128.33 -36.66
N GLU A 332 -45.24 128.01 -36.43
CA GLU A 332 -46.40 128.72 -37.00
C GLU A 332 -46.56 130.12 -36.42
N ILE A 333 -46.32 130.33 -35.12
CA ILE A 333 -46.26 131.68 -34.54
C ILE A 333 -45.12 132.46 -35.21
N LEU A 334 -43.92 131.89 -35.29
CA LEU A 334 -42.77 132.56 -35.93
C LEU A 334 -42.96 132.80 -37.44
N LEU A 335 -43.68 131.94 -38.15
CA LEU A 335 -44.00 132.10 -39.58
C LEU A 335 -45.16 133.08 -39.82
N GLY A 336 -46.19 133.08 -38.96
CA GLY A 336 -47.30 134.03 -39.00
C GLY A 336 -46.88 135.46 -38.71
N PHE A 337 -45.79 135.67 -37.97
CA PHE A 337 -45.17 136.99 -37.81
C PHE A 337 -44.41 137.49 -39.06
N ASN A 338 -44.18 136.64 -40.07
CA ASN A 338 -43.36 136.97 -41.25
C ASN A 338 -44.13 137.10 -42.57
N SER A 339 -45.45 136.84 -42.61
CA SER A 339 -46.32 137.19 -43.74
C SER A 339 -47.09 138.47 -43.44
N SER A 340 -46.87 139.53 -44.22
CA SER A 340 -47.39 140.89 -44.03
C SER A 340 -48.91 141.05 -44.23
N GLN A 341 -49.71 140.28 -43.51
CA GLN A 341 -51.09 140.60 -43.16
C GLN A 341 -51.10 140.91 -41.66
N GLU A 342 -51.26 142.19 -41.33
CA GLU A 342 -51.57 142.60 -39.96
C GLU A 342 -52.83 141.84 -39.54
N ILE A 343 -52.68 140.90 -38.60
CA ILE A 343 -53.81 140.36 -37.85
C ILE A 343 -54.52 141.59 -37.27
N ASP A 344 -55.73 141.86 -37.76
CA ASP A 344 -56.55 143.02 -37.39
C ASP A 344 -56.89 142.89 -35.89
N LEU A 345 -55.98 143.39 -35.05
CA LEU A 345 -55.99 143.23 -33.59
C LEU A 345 -57.32 143.66 -33.00
N ASP A 346 -58.02 144.61 -33.62
CA ASP A 346 -59.31 145.10 -33.16
C ASP A 346 -60.47 144.12 -33.44
N LYS A 347 -60.42 143.35 -34.54
CA LYS A 347 -61.38 142.26 -34.79
C LYS A 347 -61.09 141.03 -33.94
N LEU A 348 -59.82 140.69 -33.77
CA LEU A 348 -59.41 139.58 -32.90
C LEU A 348 -59.76 139.87 -31.44
N THR A 349 -59.57 141.12 -30.97
CA THR A 349 -59.98 141.55 -29.63
C THR A 349 -61.49 141.48 -29.46
N LYS A 350 -62.26 141.86 -30.49
CA LYS A 350 -63.73 141.74 -30.47
C LYS A 350 -64.22 140.29 -30.45
N TYR A 351 -63.60 139.40 -31.22
CA TYR A 351 -63.90 137.96 -31.19
C TYR A 351 -63.48 137.30 -29.86
N LEU A 352 -62.35 137.73 -29.28
CA LEU A 352 -61.93 137.32 -27.94
C LEU A 352 -62.88 137.84 -26.85
N GLU A 353 -63.42 139.06 -26.98
CA GLU A 353 -64.45 139.60 -26.08
C GLU A 353 -65.78 138.85 -26.21
N ASP A 354 -66.27 138.59 -27.43
CA ASP A 354 -67.51 137.85 -27.67
C ASP A 354 -67.42 136.39 -27.16
N HIS A 355 -66.23 135.79 -27.20
CA HIS A 355 -65.97 134.44 -26.68
C HIS A 355 -65.34 134.42 -25.27
N HIS A 356 -65.22 135.56 -24.58
CA HIS A 356 -64.58 135.67 -23.27
C HIS A 356 -65.26 134.78 -22.22
N ALA A 357 -66.60 134.65 -22.25
CA ALA A 357 -67.33 133.78 -21.33
C ALA A 357 -67.04 132.28 -21.57
N LEU A 358 -66.71 131.90 -22.82
CA LEU A 358 -66.42 130.52 -23.20
C LEU A 358 -64.97 130.16 -22.87
N LEU A 359 -64.03 131.08 -23.12
CA LEU A 359 -62.64 130.97 -22.66
C LEU A 359 -62.54 130.94 -21.15
N GLN A 360 -63.31 131.78 -20.43
CA GLN A 360 -63.32 131.77 -18.97
C GLN A 360 -63.93 130.48 -18.41
N ASN A 361 -64.90 129.86 -19.09
CA ASN A 361 -65.40 128.54 -18.70
C ASN A 361 -64.42 127.39 -19.00
N ILE A 362 -63.65 127.47 -20.09
CA ILE A 362 -62.58 126.51 -20.40
C ILE A 362 -61.46 126.65 -19.36
N VAL A 363 -60.98 127.86 -19.10
CA VAL A 363 -59.96 128.14 -18.07
C VAL A 363 -60.45 127.74 -16.67
N SER A 364 -61.74 127.92 -16.36
CA SER A 364 -62.31 127.46 -15.08
C SER A 364 -62.44 125.93 -14.99
N LYS A 365 -62.54 125.22 -16.13
CA LYS A 365 -62.52 123.75 -16.20
C LYS A 365 -61.10 123.16 -16.32
N GLU A 366 -60.12 123.96 -16.68
CA GLU A 366 -58.72 123.56 -16.83
C GLU A 366 -57.95 123.38 -15.52
N LEU A 367 -58.57 123.63 -14.36
CA LEU A 367 -58.00 123.22 -13.08
C LEU A 367 -58.07 121.69 -12.83
N SER A 368 -58.62 120.91 -13.76
CA SER A 368 -58.61 119.45 -13.74
C SER A 368 -57.56 118.93 -14.74
N GLU A 369 -56.48 118.34 -14.23
CA GLU A 369 -55.18 118.03 -14.86
C GLU A 369 -55.17 117.14 -16.13
N GLU A 370 -56.30 116.74 -16.71
CA GLU A 370 -56.34 115.68 -17.74
C GLU A 370 -56.70 116.16 -19.16
N SER A 371 -56.71 117.47 -19.44
CA SER A 371 -57.08 117.99 -20.77
C SER A 371 -56.36 119.27 -21.19
N SER A 372 -55.06 119.40 -20.88
CA SER A 372 -54.22 120.53 -21.30
C SER A 372 -54.09 120.70 -22.82
N SER A 373 -54.55 119.72 -23.61
CA SER A 373 -54.56 119.81 -25.08
C SER A 373 -55.77 120.57 -25.64
N THR A 374 -56.77 120.92 -24.83
CA THR A 374 -58.00 121.58 -25.33
C THR A 374 -57.80 123.07 -25.56
N LEU A 375 -57.13 123.79 -24.67
CA LEU A 375 -56.90 125.24 -24.82
C LEU A 375 -55.96 125.58 -25.99
N PRO A 376 -54.80 124.91 -26.19
CA PRO A 376 -53.96 125.17 -27.37
C PRO A 376 -54.68 124.86 -28.69
N LYS A 377 -55.52 123.82 -28.72
CA LYS A 377 -56.34 123.50 -29.91
C LYS A 377 -57.43 124.53 -30.16
N VAL A 378 -58.13 125.01 -29.14
CA VAL A 378 -59.17 126.04 -29.26
C VAL A 378 -58.56 127.39 -29.65
N LEU A 379 -57.38 127.73 -29.14
CA LEU A 379 -56.62 128.92 -29.56
C LEU A 379 -56.17 128.80 -31.02
N LEU A 380 -55.67 127.63 -31.44
CA LEU A 380 -55.31 127.37 -32.83
C LEU A 380 -56.54 127.42 -33.76
N ASP A 381 -57.71 126.96 -33.31
CA ASP A 381 -58.96 127.00 -34.06
C ASP A 381 -59.52 128.43 -34.16
N LEU A 382 -59.43 129.25 -33.10
CA LEU A 382 -59.81 130.69 -33.13
C LEU A 382 -58.88 131.51 -34.05
N VAL A 383 -57.57 131.22 -34.01
CA VAL A 383 -56.59 131.82 -34.93
C VAL A 383 -56.85 131.36 -36.38
N HIS A 384 -57.21 130.09 -36.58
CA HIS A 384 -57.66 129.59 -37.88
C HIS A 384 -59.00 130.20 -38.32
N GLN A 385 -59.93 130.48 -37.40
CA GLN A 385 -61.23 131.08 -37.72
C GLN A 385 -61.07 132.55 -38.18
N VAL A 386 -60.12 133.28 -37.59
CA VAL A 386 -59.72 134.63 -38.03
C VAL A 386 -58.93 134.58 -39.35
N HIS A 387 -58.14 133.52 -39.60
CA HIS A 387 -57.50 133.27 -40.91
C HIS A 387 -58.48 132.80 -42.01
N ARG A 388 -59.63 132.19 -41.66
CA ARG A 388 -60.56 131.58 -42.63
C ARG A 388 -61.42 132.58 -43.41
N GLU A 389 -61.55 133.84 -42.97
CA GLU A 389 -62.36 134.83 -43.70
C GLU A 389 -61.63 135.52 -44.87
N GLU A 390 -60.32 135.33 -45.06
CA GLU A 390 -59.55 136.02 -46.11
C GLU A 390 -58.99 135.17 -47.26
N GLU A 391 -59.10 133.84 -47.27
CA GLU A 391 -58.48 133.02 -48.34
C GLU A 391 -59.41 131.96 -48.97
N GLN A 392 -60.42 132.41 -49.71
CA GLN A 392 -60.92 131.65 -50.86
C GLN A 392 -60.06 131.96 -52.10
N LYS A 393 -58.98 131.18 -52.32
CA LYS A 393 -58.40 130.75 -53.62
C LYS A 393 -56.93 130.37 -53.45
N GLN A 394 -56.65 129.09 -53.21
CA GLN A 394 -55.80 128.26 -54.07
C GLN A 394 -55.73 126.84 -53.48
N SER A 395 -55.99 125.87 -54.34
CA SER A 395 -56.09 124.46 -54.03
C SER A 395 -54.85 123.68 -54.47
N ASN A 396 -54.58 122.62 -53.71
CA ASN A 396 -53.90 121.36 -54.08
C ASN A 396 -52.40 121.39 -54.42
N LEU A 397 -51.59 120.65 -53.64
CA LEU A 397 -51.07 119.35 -54.07
C LEU A 397 -50.47 118.53 -52.90
N GLN A 398 -50.29 117.25 -53.15
CA GLN A 398 -50.34 116.12 -52.24
C GLN A 398 -48.95 115.49 -52.00
N SER A 399 -48.75 114.98 -50.78
CA SER A 399 -47.91 113.84 -50.37
C SER A 399 -46.39 113.80 -50.59
N MET A 400 -45.72 113.40 -49.49
CA MET A 400 -44.76 112.29 -49.37
C MET A 400 -43.24 112.58 -49.30
N PHE A 401 -42.62 111.83 -48.38
CA PHE A 401 -41.24 111.29 -48.35
C PHE A 401 -40.14 112.00 -47.52
N VAL A 402 -39.84 111.32 -46.39
CA VAL A 402 -38.54 110.75 -46.00
C VAL A 402 -37.52 111.55 -45.19
N GLU A 403 -37.22 110.92 -44.04
CA GLU A 403 -36.05 111.00 -43.16
C GLU A 403 -34.74 111.17 -43.93
N THR A 404 -33.95 112.17 -43.56
CA THR A 404 -32.51 112.22 -43.85
C THR A 404 -31.81 113.08 -42.81
N GLU A 405 -31.02 112.43 -41.95
CA GLU A 405 -29.90 113.01 -41.19
C GLU A 405 -29.01 111.80 -40.80
N SER A 406 -27.69 111.71 -40.97
CA SER A 406 -26.67 112.63 -41.48
C SER A 406 -25.40 111.83 -41.81
N GLN A 407 -24.72 112.23 -42.88
CA GLN A 407 -23.37 111.85 -43.24
C GLN A 407 -22.35 112.37 -42.22
N ILE A 408 -21.29 111.62 -41.90
CA ILE A 408 -19.93 112.15 -41.76
C ILE A 408 -18.93 111.13 -42.31
N SER A 409 -18.29 111.50 -43.42
CA SER A 409 -17.09 110.93 -44.01
C SER A 409 -15.84 111.58 -43.41
N THR A 410 -14.74 110.84 -43.24
CA THR A 410 -13.36 111.37 -43.36
C THR A 410 -12.38 110.21 -43.56
N ASP A 411 -11.74 110.19 -44.72
CA ASP A 411 -10.56 109.39 -45.00
C ASP A 411 -9.29 110.04 -44.42
N HIS A 412 -8.27 109.18 -44.25
CA HIS A 412 -6.83 109.47 -44.31
C HIS A 412 -6.09 109.70 -42.97
N ILE A 413 -5.27 108.71 -42.56
CA ILE A 413 -3.84 108.82 -42.20
C ILE A 413 -3.28 107.40 -41.95
N ASN A 414 -2.42 106.94 -42.85
CA ASN A 414 -1.59 105.75 -42.71
C ASN A 414 -0.40 106.07 -41.79
N SER A 415 -0.48 105.68 -40.51
CA SER A 415 0.66 105.64 -39.58
C SER A 415 0.46 104.68 -38.39
N ALA A 416 -0.72 104.05 -38.25
CA ALA A 416 -1.03 103.15 -37.14
C ALA A 416 -0.83 101.66 -37.47
N GLU A 417 -0.96 101.27 -38.75
CA GLU A 417 -0.85 99.88 -39.20
C GLU A 417 0.59 99.31 -39.06
N GLU A 418 1.61 100.14 -39.26
CA GLU A 418 3.02 99.76 -39.11
C GLU A 418 3.43 99.53 -37.63
N ILE A 419 2.76 100.20 -36.68
CA ILE A 419 2.93 99.98 -35.23
C ILE A 419 2.28 98.66 -34.81
N VAL A 420 1.14 98.31 -35.41
CA VAL A 420 0.43 97.05 -35.14
C VAL A 420 1.19 95.85 -35.70
N GLU A 421 1.85 95.97 -36.86
CA GLU A 421 2.66 94.88 -37.43
C GLU A 421 4.00 94.63 -36.72
N LEU A 422 4.54 95.63 -36.01
CA LEU A 422 5.78 95.48 -35.21
C LEU A 422 5.50 95.06 -33.75
N LEU A 423 4.25 95.15 -33.28
CA LEU A 423 3.83 94.72 -31.95
C LEU A 423 4.21 93.26 -31.62
N PRO A 424 4.09 92.29 -32.55
CA PRO A 424 4.53 90.91 -32.34
C PRO A 424 6.05 90.76 -32.17
N LYS A 425 6.86 91.63 -32.81
CA LYS A 425 8.33 91.62 -32.68
C LYS A 425 8.75 92.23 -31.35
N VAL A 426 8.10 93.31 -30.93
CA VAL A 426 8.30 93.92 -29.60
C VAL A 426 7.87 92.93 -28.50
N TRP A 427 6.74 92.23 -28.68
CA TRP A 427 6.30 91.17 -27.78
C TRP A 427 7.30 90.00 -27.69
N ARG A 428 7.89 89.60 -28.83
CA ARG A 428 8.91 88.55 -28.86
C ARG A 428 10.18 88.97 -28.11
N VAL A 429 10.65 90.21 -28.30
CA VAL A 429 11.80 90.77 -27.57
C VAL A 429 11.50 90.89 -26.08
N LEU A 430 10.29 91.29 -25.69
CA LEU A 430 9.87 91.33 -24.29
C LEU A 430 9.86 89.93 -23.66
N ILE A 431 9.33 88.92 -24.36
CA ILE A 431 9.33 87.52 -23.91
C ILE A 431 10.77 87.00 -23.77
N GLN A 432 11.65 87.35 -24.71
CA GLN A 432 13.04 86.93 -24.67
C GLN A 432 13.77 87.56 -23.48
N LEU A 433 13.58 88.85 -23.21
CA LEU A 433 14.13 89.56 -22.04
C LEU A 433 13.51 89.12 -20.70
N LEU A 434 12.24 88.69 -20.69
CA LEU A 434 11.60 88.10 -19.51
C LEU A 434 12.05 86.66 -19.25
N SER A 435 12.41 85.91 -20.29
CA SER A 435 12.90 84.53 -20.18
C SER A 435 14.31 84.44 -19.58
N HIS A 436 15.13 85.48 -19.76
CA HIS A 436 16.48 85.58 -19.20
C HIS A 436 16.54 86.07 -17.74
N HIS A 437 15.40 86.43 -17.13
CA HIS A 437 15.33 86.92 -15.73
C HIS A 437 14.92 85.86 -14.69
N LYS A 438 15.02 84.56 -15.00
CA LYS A 438 14.80 83.51 -13.98
C LYS A 438 16.09 83.20 -13.21
N VAL A 439 16.28 83.93 -12.11
CA VAL A 439 17.11 83.52 -10.96
C VAL A 439 16.42 82.32 -10.27
N PRO A 440 17.14 81.32 -9.70
CA PRO A 440 16.55 80.07 -9.22
C PRO A 440 15.73 80.28 -7.93
N PRO A 441 14.57 79.60 -7.75
CA PRO A 441 13.88 79.59 -6.47
C PRO A 441 14.49 78.52 -5.58
N ASN A 442 15.30 78.97 -4.62
CA ASN A 442 15.53 78.24 -3.38
C ASN A 442 14.72 78.94 -2.29
N ILE A 443 14.30 78.16 -1.29
CA ILE A 443 13.56 78.55 -0.07
C ILE A 443 12.04 78.38 -0.19
N ILE A 444 11.61 77.15 0.12
CA ILE A 444 10.38 76.89 0.85
C ILE A 444 10.63 77.39 2.28
N THR A 445 10.06 78.53 2.62
CA THR A 445 9.68 78.83 4.01
C THR A 445 8.16 78.79 4.04
N GLU A 446 7.65 77.78 4.73
CA GLU A 446 6.29 77.73 5.24
C GLU A 446 6.05 78.99 6.08
N ASP A 447 5.42 79.99 5.47
CA ASP A 447 4.77 81.07 6.22
C ASP A 447 3.31 81.10 5.83
N SER A 448 2.51 80.81 6.85
CA SER A 448 1.06 80.71 6.92
C SER A 448 0.36 82.04 6.61
N SER A 449 0.39 82.47 5.35
CA SER A 449 -0.46 83.55 4.86
C SER A 449 -1.05 83.27 3.48
N SER A 450 -1.52 82.04 3.27
CA SER A 450 -2.70 81.78 2.44
C SER A 450 -3.90 82.32 3.22
N ASP A 451 -4.76 83.24 2.78
CA ASP A 451 -5.30 83.45 1.47
C ASP A 451 -6.13 84.73 1.55
N THR A 452 -5.69 85.83 0.97
CA THR A 452 -6.60 86.97 0.82
C THR A 452 -6.41 87.55 -0.57
N CYS A 453 -7.24 87.07 -1.50
CA CYS A 453 -7.40 87.62 -2.85
C CYS A 453 -8.04 89.03 -2.84
N TYR A 454 -8.20 89.61 -1.66
CA TYR A 454 -8.88 90.87 -1.44
C TYR A 454 -7.88 91.90 -0.91
N LYS A 455 -7.92 93.08 -1.52
CA LYS A 455 -7.21 94.26 -1.08
C LYS A 455 -8.21 95.21 -0.44
N THR A 456 -7.98 95.58 0.81
CA THR A 456 -8.84 96.54 1.52
C THR A 456 -8.67 97.93 0.94
N VAL A 457 -9.72 98.51 0.37
CA VAL A 457 -9.75 99.88 -0.17
C VAL A 457 -10.75 100.70 0.63
N GLN A 458 -10.33 101.86 1.15
CA GLN A 458 -11.24 102.74 1.88
C GLN A 458 -12.16 103.49 0.91
N THR A 459 -13.47 103.32 1.08
CA THR A 459 -14.49 104.11 0.39
C THR A 459 -15.12 105.10 1.39
N PRO A 460 -15.81 106.17 0.95
CA PRO A 460 -16.39 107.18 1.85
C PRO A 460 -17.40 106.64 2.89
N LYS A 461 -17.82 105.37 2.80
CA LYS A 461 -18.68 104.68 3.77
C LYS A 461 -17.97 103.57 4.59
N GLY A 462 -16.65 103.41 4.46
CA GLY A 462 -15.83 102.44 5.20
C GLY A 462 -14.87 101.60 4.33
N PRO A 463 -13.99 100.79 4.95
CA PRO A 463 -13.08 99.88 4.25
C PRO A 463 -13.85 98.75 3.55
N SER A 464 -13.76 98.70 2.21
CA SER A 464 -14.35 97.64 1.38
C SER A 464 -13.25 96.71 0.87
N LEU A 465 -13.43 95.40 1.03
CA LEU A 465 -12.52 94.38 0.51
C LEU A 465 -12.78 94.22 -1.00
N VAL A 466 -11.88 94.71 -1.85
CA VAL A 466 -12.00 94.61 -3.30
C VAL A 466 -11.06 93.54 -3.82
N LEU A 467 -11.58 92.64 -4.66
CA LEU A 467 -10.80 91.57 -5.27
C LEU A 467 -9.66 92.15 -6.11
N SER A 468 -8.41 91.81 -5.78
CA SER A 468 -7.26 92.28 -6.56
C SER A 468 -7.07 91.39 -7.77
N VAL A 469 -7.35 91.93 -8.96
CA VAL A 469 -7.22 91.22 -10.25
C VAL A 469 -5.80 90.66 -10.45
N SER A 470 -4.76 91.36 -9.99
CA SER A 470 -3.38 90.89 -10.10
C SER A 470 -3.07 89.74 -9.13
N GLN A 471 -3.61 89.76 -7.90
CA GLN A 471 -3.40 88.67 -6.94
C GLN A 471 -4.18 87.41 -7.32
N THR A 472 -5.43 87.54 -7.79
CA THR A 472 -6.18 86.40 -8.33
C THR A 472 -5.52 85.82 -9.57
N PHE A 473 -4.95 86.66 -10.46
CA PHE A 473 -4.20 86.18 -11.62
C PHE A 473 -2.93 85.40 -11.24
N ILE A 474 -2.15 85.87 -10.25
CA ILE A 474 -0.97 85.15 -9.75
C ILE A 474 -1.37 83.81 -9.13
N ARG A 475 -2.44 83.79 -8.33
CA ARG A 475 -2.96 82.56 -7.73
C ARG A 475 -3.44 81.58 -8.80
N LEU A 476 -4.20 82.03 -9.78
CA LEU A 476 -4.66 81.21 -10.91
C LEU A 476 -3.47 80.63 -11.68
N LYS A 477 -2.44 81.44 -11.94
CA LYS A 477 -1.21 80.98 -12.59
C LYS A 477 -0.51 79.89 -11.77
N ASN A 478 -0.41 80.04 -10.45
CA ASN A 478 0.20 79.04 -9.57
C ASN A 478 -0.61 77.74 -9.56
N LEU A 479 -1.94 77.83 -9.42
CA LEU A 479 -2.86 76.68 -9.52
C LEU A 479 -2.75 75.98 -10.88
N ILE A 480 -2.60 76.71 -11.98
CA ILE A 480 -2.41 76.11 -13.31
C ILE A 480 -1.06 75.37 -13.40
N LEU A 481 0.01 75.92 -12.84
CA LEU A 481 1.31 75.25 -12.81
C LEU A 481 1.30 74.00 -11.94
N GLU A 482 0.65 74.08 -10.77
CA GLU A 482 0.43 72.95 -9.88
C GLU A 482 -0.41 71.87 -10.55
N LYS A 483 -1.55 72.24 -11.17
CA LYS A 483 -2.36 71.32 -11.98
C LYS A 483 -1.52 70.62 -13.04
N LYS A 484 -0.68 71.36 -13.78
CA LYS A 484 0.22 70.77 -14.78
C LYS A 484 1.30 69.86 -14.19
N SER A 485 1.74 70.12 -12.96
CA SER A 485 2.67 69.24 -12.24
C SER A 485 1.98 67.94 -11.83
N LEU A 486 0.80 68.03 -11.23
CA LEU A 486 -0.03 66.89 -10.83
C LEU A 486 -0.47 66.06 -12.03
N GLU A 487 -0.79 66.68 -13.18
CA GLU A 487 -1.08 65.98 -14.43
C GLU A 487 0.12 65.14 -14.90
N LYS A 488 1.35 65.64 -14.74
CA LYS A 488 2.58 64.90 -15.08
C LYS A 488 2.83 63.75 -14.11
N GLU A 489 2.69 63.98 -12.81
CA GLU A 489 2.84 62.93 -11.79
C GLU A 489 1.78 61.84 -11.97
N THR A 490 0.53 62.22 -12.24
CA THR A 490 -0.55 61.27 -12.57
C THR A 490 -0.23 60.49 -13.85
N GLY A 491 0.33 61.14 -14.87
CA GLY A 491 0.80 60.47 -16.08
C GLY A 491 1.91 59.45 -15.80
N HIS A 492 2.87 59.81 -14.95
CA HIS A 492 3.95 58.91 -14.54
C HIS A 492 3.42 57.71 -13.73
N LEU A 493 2.51 57.95 -12.78
CA LEU A 493 1.85 56.90 -12.01
C LEU A 493 1.05 55.95 -12.90
N LYS A 494 0.33 56.47 -13.89
CA LYS A 494 -0.37 55.64 -14.89
C LYS A 494 0.61 54.74 -15.64
N GLN A 495 1.73 55.29 -16.12
CA GLN A 495 2.75 54.52 -16.83
C GLN A 495 3.38 53.42 -15.94
N LEU A 496 3.67 53.76 -14.68
CA LEU A 496 4.18 52.78 -13.71
C LEU A 496 3.15 51.69 -13.45
N ASN A 497 1.88 52.04 -13.25
CA ASN A 497 0.83 51.08 -12.98
C ASN A 497 0.62 50.14 -14.18
N THR A 498 0.63 50.65 -15.42
CA THR A 498 0.62 49.82 -16.62
C THR A 498 1.82 48.87 -16.69
N HIS A 499 3.02 49.33 -16.26
CA HIS A 499 4.19 48.44 -16.20
C HIS A 499 4.04 47.33 -15.15
N LEU A 500 3.49 47.66 -13.98
CA LEU A 500 3.21 46.68 -12.93
C LEU A 500 2.15 45.67 -13.35
N GLU A 501 1.07 46.11 -13.99
CA GLU A 501 0.03 45.25 -14.57
C GLU A 501 0.62 44.29 -15.61
N SER A 502 1.44 44.80 -16.54
CA SER A 502 2.12 43.94 -17.53
C SER A 502 3.05 42.93 -16.86
N ARG A 503 3.80 43.33 -15.83
CA ARG A 503 4.67 42.42 -15.06
C ARG A 503 3.87 41.36 -14.31
N LEU A 504 2.73 41.72 -13.75
CA LEU A 504 1.84 40.82 -13.04
C LEU A 504 1.27 39.78 -14.02
N GLN A 505 0.76 40.22 -15.18
CA GLN A 505 0.29 39.31 -16.24
C GLN A 505 1.38 38.34 -16.72
N ASP A 506 2.62 38.81 -16.86
CA ASP A 506 3.75 37.93 -17.22
C ASP A 506 4.05 36.90 -16.13
N GLN A 507 3.93 37.28 -14.85
CA GLN A 507 4.09 36.35 -13.73
C GLN A 507 2.95 35.32 -13.69
N GLU A 508 1.71 35.74 -13.92
CA GLU A 508 0.55 34.83 -14.02
C GLU A 508 0.74 33.79 -15.13
N LYS A 509 1.16 34.21 -16.33
CA LYS A 509 1.46 33.29 -17.44
C LYS A 509 2.59 32.31 -17.11
N ARG A 510 3.62 32.76 -16.39
CA ARG A 510 4.70 31.88 -15.93
C ARG A 510 4.19 30.86 -14.92
N LEU A 511 3.35 31.28 -13.98
CA LEU A 511 2.74 30.38 -13.00
C LEU A 511 1.81 29.37 -13.68
N GLU A 512 1.03 29.80 -14.68
CA GLU A 512 0.22 28.90 -15.49
C GLU A 512 1.08 27.85 -16.18
N THR A 513 2.19 28.25 -16.82
CA THR A 513 3.14 27.33 -17.45
C THR A 513 3.70 26.33 -16.44
N VAL A 514 4.17 26.80 -15.28
CA VAL A 514 4.68 25.93 -14.20
C VAL A 514 3.59 24.97 -13.70
N SER A 515 2.35 25.42 -13.57
CA SER A 515 1.21 24.59 -13.18
C SER A 515 0.92 23.50 -14.22
N THR A 516 0.96 23.82 -15.51
CA THR A 516 0.78 22.81 -16.56
C THR A 516 1.90 21.77 -16.57
N GLU A 517 3.16 22.19 -16.38
CA GLU A 517 4.30 21.26 -16.28
C GLU A 517 4.21 20.41 -15.01
N LEU A 518 3.81 20.99 -13.87
CA LEU A 518 3.56 20.25 -12.64
C LEU A 518 2.48 19.20 -12.85
N ASN A 519 1.37 19.56 -13.50
CA ASN A 519 0.33 18.61 -13.86
C ASN A 519 0.88 17.49 -14.74
N LYS A 520 1.66 17.79 -15.79
CA LYS A 520 2.29 16.75 -16.63
C LYS A 520 3.18 15.82 -15.80
N THR A 521 4.03 16.37 -14.93
CA THR A 521 4.89 15.55 -14.05
C THR A 521 4.07 14.69 -13.09
N TRP A 522 2.97 15.22 -12.56
CA TRP A 522 2.07 14.46 -11.68
C TRP A 522 1.40 13.30 -12.43
N HIS A 523 1.01 13.49 -13.69
CA HIS A 523 0.52 12.39 -14.53
C HIS A 523 1.58 11.32 -14.80
N VAL A 524 2.83 11.73 -15.07
CA VAL A 524 3.96 10.79 -15.26
C VAL A 524 4.23 10.01 -13.98
N VAL A 525 4.27 10.68 -12.83
CA VAL A 525 4.41 10.04 -11.51
C VAL A 525 3.25 9.08 -11.26
N GLY A 526 2.02 9.47 -11.57
CA GLY A 526 0.85 8.60 -11.45
C GLY A 526 0.93 7.35 -12.35
N LYS A 527 1.45 7.49 -13.58
CA LYS A 527 1.72 6.34 -14.46
C LYS A 527 2.81 5.44 -13.86
N LEU A 528 3.94 6.00 -13.43
CA LEU A 528 5.03 5.25 -12.81
C LEU A 528 4.59 4.52 -11.54
N GLN A 529 3.72 5.13 -10.74
CA GLN A 529 3.17 4.51 -9.55
C GLN A 529 2.28 3.29 -9.89
N LYS A 530 1.48 3.37 -10.96
CA LYS A 530 0.69 2.23 -11.45
C LYS A 530 1.59 1.11 -11.98
N GLU A 531 2.59 1.45 -12.79
CA GLU A 531 3.58 0.48 -13.29
C GLU A 531 4.35 -0.19 -12.13
N HIS A 532 4.74 0.58 -11.12
CA HIS A 532 5.37 0.05 -9.93
C HIS A 532 4.46 -0.91 -9.15
N GLN A 533 3.17 -0.57 -8.99
CA GLN A 533 2.19 -1.46 -8.38
C GLN A 533 2.01 -2.76 -9.17
N LEU A 534 1.97 -2.67 -10.51
CA LEU A 534 1.88 -3.83 -11.39
C LEU A 534 3.13 -4.71 -11.31
N LEU A 535 4.32 -4.11 -11.33
CA LEU A 535 5.57 -4.85 -11.17
C LEU A 535 5.64 -5.52 -9.79
N HIS A 536 5.18 -4.84 -8.75
CA HIS A 536 5.15 -5.39 -7.41
C HIS A 536 4.16 -6.56 -7.26
N THR A 537 3.02 -6.53 -7.93
CA THR A 537 2.09 -7.68 -7.97
C THR A 537 2.68 -8.83 -8.77
N GLN A 538 3.31 -8.57 -9.92
CA GLN A 538 4.03 -9.59 -10.70
C GLN A 538 5.16 -10.23 -9.88
N GLU A 539 5.95 -9.42 -9.17
CA GLU A 539 7.01 -9.92 -8.29
C GLU A 539 6.46 -10.83 -7.20
N LYS A 540 5.33 -10.47 -6.58
CA LYS A 540 4.66 -11.32 -5.58
C LYS A 540 4.22 -12.66 -6.19
N ILE A 541 3.68 -12.66 -7.40
CA ILE A 541 3.30 -13.88 -8.12
C ILE A 541 4.54 -14.76 -8.34
N LEU A 542 5.62 -14.19 -8.87
CA LEU A 542 6.88 -14.93 -9.10
C LEU A 542 7.48 -15.48 -7.81
N ARG A 543 7.44 -14.71 -6.71
CA ARG A 543 7.87 -15.18 -5.38
C ARG A 543 7.04 -16.36 -4.91
N TYR A 544 5.72 -16.33 -5.13
CA TYR A 544 4.82 -17.43 -4.79
C TYR A 544 5.09 -18.67 -5.64
N GLU A 545 5.22 -18.53 -6.96
CA GLU A 545 5.57 -19.63 -7.86
C GLU A 545 6.92 -20.27 -7.51
N LEU A 546 7.93 -19.44 -7.19
CA LEU A 546 9.24 -19.91 -6.77
C LEU A 546 9.16 -20.68 -5.45
N ALA A 547 8.35 -20.21 -4.49
CA ALA A 547 8.10 -20.93 -3.24
C ALA A 547 7.41 -22.28 -3.49
N GLN A 548 6.42 -22.33 -4.39
CA GLN A 548 5.78 -23.59 -4.80
C GLN A 548 6.78 -24.55 -5.44
N LYS A 549 7.63 -24.09 -6.37
CA LYS A 549 8.68 -24.90 -7.00
C LYS A 549 9.69 -25.43 -5.97
N ARG A 550 10.09 -24.61 -4.99
CA ARG A 550 10.96 -25.07 -3.88
C ARG A 550 10.29 -26.16 -3.04
N LYS A 551 8.99 -26.03 -2.76
CA LYS A 551 8.23 -27.05 -2.03
C LYS A 551 8.21 -28.37 -2.82
N LEU A 552 7.93 -28.31 -4.12
CA LEU A 552 7.94 -29.49 -5.00
C LEU A 552 9.33 -30.15 -5.08
N LEU A 553 10.40 -29.36 -5.16
CA LEU A 553 11.77 -29.90 -5.11
C LEU A 553 12.08 -30.56 -3.76
N SER A 554 11.59 -30.02 -2.64
CA SER A 554 11.73 -30.65 -1.33
C SER A 554 11.03 -32.00 -1.28
N THR A 555 9.78 -32.08 -1.78
CA THR A 555 9.04 -33.36 -1.79
C THR A 555 9.70 -34.39 -2.71
N LEU A 556 10.16 -33.99 -3.89
CA LEU A 556 10.92 -34.89 -4.78
C LEU A 556 12.23 -35.35 -4.13
N ARG A 557 12.92 -34.47 -3.40
CA ARG A 557 14.13 -34.83 -2.66
C ARG A 557 13.83 -35.82 -1.54
N GLU A 558 12.75 -35.62 -0.79
CA GLU A 558 12.28 -36.55 0.25
C GLU A 558 11.91 -37.91 -0.36
N GLU A 559 11.22 -37.93 -1.51
CA GLU A 559 10.91 -39.17 -2.25
C GLU A 559 12.16 -39.90 -2.74
N LEU A 560 13.16 -39.15 -3.25
CA LEU A 560 14.44 -39.73 -3.65
C LEU A 560 15.22 -40.28 -2.45
N GLU A 561 15.26 -39.57 -1.32
CA GLU A 561 15.90 -40.07 -0.09
C GLU A 561 15.19 -41.33 0.42
N TYR A 562 13.85 -41.33 0.42
CA TYR A 562 13.07 -42.51 0.76
C TYR A 562 13.36 -43.70 -0.18
N SER A 563 13.49 -43.45 -1.48
CA SER A 563 13.88 -44.50 -2.43
C SER A 563 15.29 -45.01 -2.14
N ARG A 564 16.23 -44.12 -1.79
CA ARG A 564 17.62 -44.45 -1.45
C ARG A 564 17.71 -45.28 -0.18
N GLU A 565 16.98 -44.90 0.87
CA GLU A 565 16.86 -45.67 2.12
C GLU A 565 16.31 -47.07 1.84
N LYS A 566 15.25 -47.20 1.04
CA LYS A 566 14.73 -48.52 0.64
C LYS A 566 15.76 -49.38 -0.10
N TRP A 567 16.53 -48.78 -1.00
CA TRP A 567 17.61 -49.48 -1.69
C TRP A 567 18.72 -49.91 -0.73
N GLN A 568 19.05 -49.07 0.25
CA GLN A 568 20.01 -49.40 1.29
C GLN A 568 19.51 -50.55 2.17
N GLU A 569 18.26 -50.52 2.63
CA GLU A 569 17.64 -51.62 3.34
C GLU A 569 17.64 -52.92 2.52
N ALA A 570 17.33 -52.84 1.23
CA ALA A 570 17.37 -53.99 0.33
C ALA A 570 18.80 -54.55 0.20
N ARG A 571 19.82 -53.70 0.07
CA ARG A 571 21.23 -54.13 0.07
C ARG A 571 21.65 -54.75 1.39
N GLU A 572 21.22 -54.20 2.53
CA GLU A 572 21.50 -54.77 3.84
C GLU A 572 20.83 -56.14 4.00
N LYS A 573 19.59 -56.31 3.54
CA LYS A 573 18.89 -57.61 3.50
C LYS A 573 19.60 -58.59 2.57
N ASN A 574 20.04 -58.16 1.39
CA ASN A 574 20.83 -58.98 0.47
C ASN A 574 22.19 -59.38 1.08
N SER A 575 22.86 -58.47 1.78
CA SER A 575 24.12 -58.78 2.50
C SER A 575 23.87 -59.76 3.66
N LYS A 576 22.77 -59.61 4.41
CA LYS A 576 22.38 -60.54 5.49
C LYS A 576 22.05 -61.93 4.93
N THR A 577 21.25 -61.99 3.86
CA THR A 577 20.93 -63.26 3.19
C THR A 577 22.18 -63.89 2.57
N GLU A 578 23.07 -63.13 1.94
CA GLU A 578 24.36 -63.64 1.44
C GLU A 578 25.21 -64.23 2.58
N LYS A 579 25.29 -63.56 3.74
CA LYS A 579 25.96 -64.11 4.93
C LYS A 579 25.29 -65.40 5.41
N GLN A 580 23.97 -65.47 5.43
CA GLN A 580 23.22 -66.69 5.76
C GLN A 580 23.51 -67.81 4.75
N TRP A 581 23.55 -67.52 3.45
CA TRP A 581 23.93 -68.49 2.41
C TRP A 581 25.37 -68.96 2.57
N LYS A 582 26.30 -68.07 2.94
CA LYS A 582 27.69 -68.45 3.25
C LYS A 582 27.76 -69.34 4.48
N GLN A 583 27.03 -69.01 5.55
CA GLN A 583 26.92 -69.85 6.76
C GLN A 583 26.35 -71.22 6.44
N LEU A 584 25.24 -71.29 5.70
CA LEU A 584 24.65 -72.56 5.25
C LEU A 584 25.63 -73.36 4.40
N ARG A 585 26.37 -72.74 3.46
CA ARG A 585 27.41 -73.44 2.70
C ARG A 585 28.52 -73.99 3.60
N VAL A 586 28.95 -73.23 4.61
CA VAL A 586 29.93 -73.70 5.60
C VAL A 586 29.35 -74.85 6.44
N GLU A 587 28.10 -74.77 6.86
CA GLU A 587 27.41 -75.84 7.60
C GLU A 587 27.19 -77.09 6.74
N PHE A 588 26.85 -76.95 5.46
CA PHE A 588 26.76 -78.08 4.53
C PHE A 588 28.13 -78.67 4.27
N ALA A 589 29.17 -77.85 4.15
CA ALA A 589 30.55 -78.33 4.02
C ALA A 589 31.01 -79.05 5.30
N SER A 590 30.65 -78.56 6.48
CA SER A 590 30.97 -79.24 7.74
C SER A 590 30.19 -80.54 7.89
N ARG A 591 28.89 -80.58 7.58
CA ARG A 591 28.09 -81.82 7.53
C ARG A 591 28.64 -82.82 6.52
N LYS A 592 29.06 -82.35 5.35
CA LYS A 592 29.69 -83.20 4.34
C LYS A 592 31.02 -83.75 4.84
N ASN A 593 31.81 -82.95 5.56
CA ASN A 593 33.07 -83.39 6.13
C ASN A 593 32.88 -84.32 7.34
N THR A 594 31.81 -84.16 8.12
CA THR A 594 31.45 -85.11 9.20
C THR A 594 30.92 -86.43 8.64
N VAL A 595 30.12 -86.39 7.57
CA VAL A 595 29.72 -87.60 6.83
C VAL A 595 30.96 -88.28 6.22
N ALA A 596 31.88 -87.51 5.63
CA ALA A 596 33.15 -88.07 5.13
C ALA A 596 34.08 -88.60 6.23
N SER A 597 33.95 -88.16 7.49
CA SER A 597 34.68 -88.74 8.62
C SER A 597 33.97 -89.93 9.28
N ASP A 598 32.65 -90.06 9.12
CA ASP A 598 31.87 -91.22 9.56
C ASP A 598 31.78 -92.33 8.48
N ASP A 599 32.20 -92.05 7.25
CA ASP A 599 32.28 -93.03 6.13
C ASP A 599 33.50 -94.00 6.22
N PHE A 600 34.01 -94.26 7.42
CA PHE A 600 34.78 -95.49 7.69
C PHE A 600 33.91 -96.67 8.15
N ASN A 601 32.57 -96.55 8.14
CA ASN A 601 31.70 -97.71 8.29
C ASN A 601 30.30 -97.46 7.71
N SER A 602 30.13 -97.67 6.40
CA SER A 602 29.16 -98.64 5.84
C SER A 602 29.07 -98.50 4.32
N GLN A 603 29.31 -99.63 3.66
CA GLN A 603 29.14 -99.85 2.23
C GLN A 603 27.67 -99.75 1.83
N GLU A 604 27.44 -99.51 0.53
CA GLU A 604 26.19 -99.78 -0.23
C GLU A 604 25.38 -98.55 -0.68
N SER A 605 25.82 -97.93 -1.77
CA SER A 605 24.92 -97.61 -2.89
C SER A 605 25.75 -97.21 -4.10
N GLY A 606 25.87 -98.15 -5.04
CA GLY A 606 26.51 -97.93 -6.33
C GLY A 606 25.55 -97.24 -7.29
N TYR A 607 25.98 -96.09 -7.82
CA TYR A 607 25.60 -95.64 -9.15
C TYR A 607 26.75 -94.84 -9.74
N SER A 608 27.68 -95.56 -10.35
CA SER A 608 28.68 -95.02 -11.26
C SER A 608 28.06 -94.96 -12.65
N ASP A 609 27.81 -93.77 -13.18
CA ASP A 609 27.70 -93.58 -14.62
C ASP A 609 28.79 -92.62 -15.06
N GLU A 610 29.75 -93.19 -15.76
CA GLU A 610 31.00 -92.61 -16.21
C GLU A 610 30.99 -92.73 -17.74
N ARG A 611 30.69 -91.60 -18.42
CA ARG A 611 30.93 -91.33 -19.85
C ARG A 611 30.81 -89.82 -20.05
N SER A 612 31.88 -89.02 -20.04
CA SER A 612 32.88 -88.78 -21.10
C SER A 612 32.33 -88.68 -22.53
N SER A 613 32.20 -87.43 -23.01
CA SER A 613 32.63 -86.88 -24.32
C SER A 613 32.00 -85.48 -24.47
N ASP A 614 32.70 -84.41 -24.12
CA ASP A 614 33.46 -83.50 -25.02
C ASP A 614 32.59 -82.67 -25.98
N GLU A 615 32.50 -81.36 -25.73
CA GLU A 615 33.05 -80.29 -26.58
C GLU A 615 33.17 -78.97 -25.77
N GLU A 616 34.42 -78.57 -25.49
CA GLU A 616 34.87 -77.19 -25.19
C GLU A 616 35.01 -76.41 -26.54
N PRO A 617 35.05 -75.05 -26.63
CA PRO A 617 35.98 -74.21 -25.83
C PRO A 617 35.59 -72.73 -25.54
N GLY A 618 36.27 -72.15 -24.52
CA GLY A 618 36.79 -70.77 -24.48
C GLY A 618 35.80 -69.60 -24.25
N TYR A 619 36.06 -68.57 -23.44
CA TYR A 619 37.31 -67.91 -23.10
C TYR A 619 37.14 -67.11 -21.78
N GLU A 620 38.15 -67.14 -20.92
CA GLU A 620 38.40 -66.07 -19.95
C GLU A 620 39.25 -65.00 -20.63
N THR A 621 38.95 -63.71 -20.47
CA THR A 621 40.00 -62.70 -20.24
C THR A 621 39.47 -61.46 -19.54
N ASP A 622 40.32 -61.00 -18.64
CA ASP A 622 40.30 -59.90 -17.70
C ASP A 622 40.44 -58.51 -18.39
N VAL A 623 40.42 -57.42 -17.58
CA VAL A 623 41.06 -56.09 -17.80
C VAL A 623 40.22 -54.84 -18.21
N SER A 624 40.30 -53.83 -17.31
CA SER A 624 40.36 -52.36 -17.46
C SER A 624 39.16 -51.44 -17.79
N GLU A 625 38.82 -50.62 -16.79
CA GLU A 625 39.08 -49.15 -16.69
C GLU A 625 39.33 -48.32 -17.98
N CYS A 626 38.44 -47.34 -18.25
CA CYS A 626 38.70 -45.96 -18.73
C CYS A 626 37.36 -45.20 -18.90
N THR A 627 37.07 -44.10 -18.19
CA THR A 627 37.41 -42.68 -18.49
C THR A 627 37.01 -42.16 -19.89
N GLN A 628 36.08 -41.19 -19.85
CA GLN A 628 35.85 -40.01 -20.72
C GLN A 628 36.52 -39.95 -22.12
N LYS A 629 35.72 -39.76 -23.18
CA LYS A 629 35.62 -38.48 -23.94
C LYS A 629 34.67 -38.54 -25.15
N GLU A 630 33.96 -37.42 -25.31
CA GLU A 630 33.42 -36.73 -26.50
C GLU A 630 33.65 -37.36 -27.89
N SER A 631 32.58 -37.46 -28.69
CA SER A 631 32.40 -36.66 -29.94
C SER A 631 31.14 -37.09 -30.72
N GLU A 632 30.62 -36.12 -31.46
CA GLU A 632 29.40 -36.04 -32.26
C GLU A 632 29.41 -36.96 -33.50
N GLU A 633 28.23 -37.47 -33.90
CA GLU A 633 27.54 -37.16 -35.17
C GLU A 633 26.45 -38.22 -35.51
N ASN A 634 25.22 -37.72 -35.67
CA ASN A 634 24.16 -38.05 -36.65
C ASN A 634 24.01 -39.47 -37.23
N LEU A 635 22.81 -40.06 -37.12
CA LEU A 635 21.76 -40.11 -38.16
C LEU A 635 20.57 -41.01 -37.75
N GLU A 636 19.36 -40.44 -37.94
CA GLU A 636 18.09 -41.05 -38.40
C GLU A 636 17.47 -42.21 -37.58
N ASP A 637 16.40 -41.92 -36.83
CA ASP A 637 14.97 -42.03 -37.22
C ASP A 637 14.44 -43.47 -37.22
N ASP A 638 13.67 -43.81 -36.18
CA ASP A 638 12.40 -44.51 -36.40
C ASP A 638 11.41 -44.30 -35.24
N ASP A 639 10.18 -44.06 -35.64
CA ASP A 639 9.07 -43.39 -34.97
C ASP A 639 8.15 -44.38 -34.23
N ILE A 640 7.85 -44.14 -32.94
CA ILE A 640 6.59 -44.59 -32.31
C ILE A 640 6.05 -43.45 -31.42
N ASN A 641 5.06 -42.80 -32.01
CA ASN A 641 4.21 -41.73 -31.52
C ASN A 641 3.13 -42.19 -30.51
N GLU A 642 2.44 -41.19 -29.93
CA GLU A 642 1.24 -41.18 -29.07
C GLU A 642 1.51 -41.26 -27.55
N SER A 643 1.53 -40.17 -26.77
CA SER A 643 0.40 -39.26 -26.56
C SER A 643 0.85 -38.12 -25.61
N LYS A 644 1.15 -36.91 -26.07
CA LYS A 644 1.38 -35.74 -25.18
C LYS A 644 1.49 -34.39 -25.90
N THR A 645 0.50 -33.98 -26.70
CA THR A 645 0.44 -32.59 -27.20
C THR A 645 -1.00 -32.10 -27.27
N ASN A 646 -1.51 -31.51 -26.17
CA ASN A 646 -2.72 -30.68 -26.23
C ASN A 646 -2.71 -29.48 -25.27
N VAL A 647 -1.55 -29.12 -24.69
CA VAL A 647 -1.46 -28.00 -23.73
C VAL A 647 -0.61 -26.83 -24.24
N GLU A 648 0.24 -27.01 -25.25
CA GLU A 648 1.15 -25.94 -25.71
C GLU A 648 0.64 -25.12 -26.90
N LYS A 649 -0.36 -25.63 -27.67
CA LYS A 649 -0.93 -24.90 -28.82
C LYS A 649 -1.95 -23.83 -28.43
N THR A 650 -2.55 -23.91 -27.25
CA THR A 650 -3.52 -22.91 -26.77
C THR A 650 -2.84 -21.69 -26.14
N ALA A 651 -1.65 -21.87 -25.53
CA ALA A 651 -0.89 -20.76 -24.94
C ALA A 651 -0.29 -19.81 -25.99
N SER A 652 0.19 -20.35 -27.12
CA SER A 652 0.78 -19.52 -28.20
C SER A 652 -0.28 -18.74 -28.99
N SER A 653 -1.51 -19.27 -29.12
CA SER A 653 -2.59 -18.59 -29.84
C SER A 653 -3.24 -17.45 -29.04
N ILE A 654 -3.19 -17.50 -27.70
CA ILE A 654 -3.75 -16.44 -26.84
C ILE A 654 -2.78 -15.26 -26.71
N ILE A 655 -1.47 -15.52 -26.74
CA ILE A 655 -0.45 -14.45 -26.69
C ILE A 655 -0.40 -13.65 -28.00
N ALA A 656 -0.66 -14.28 -29.15
CA ALA A 656 -0.74 -13.56 -30.44
C ALA A 656 -1.97 -12.65 -30.56
N LEU A 657 -3.12 -13.02 -29.98
CA LEU A 657 -4.36 -12.22 -30.06
C LEU A 657 -4.37 -11.01 -29.12
N VAL A 658 -3.66 -11.06 -27.99
CA VAL A 658 -3.62 -9.94 -27.02
C VAL A 658 -2.65 -8.83 -27.45
N VAL A 659 -1.66 -9.14 -28.30
CA VAL A 659 -0.69 -8.15 -28.79
C VAL A 659 -1.23 -7.32 -29.96
N ASP A 660 -2.12 -7.89 -30.80
CA ASP A 660 -2.71 -7.17 -31.93
C ASP A 660 -3.85 -6.21 -31.54
N GLU A 661 -4.52 -6.44 -30.39
CA GLU A 661 -5.58 -5.56 -29.89
C GLU A 661 -5.03 -4.33 -29.14
N ALA A 662 -3.79 -4.41 -28.63
CA ALA A 662 -3.12 -3.29 -27.95
C ALA A 662 -2.44 -2.29 -28.90
N ILE A 663 -2.27 -2.62 -30.19
CA ILE A 663 -1.60 -1.76 -31.18
C ILE A 663 -2.62 -0.94 -32.00
N SER A 664 -3.90 -1.32 -32.03
CA SER A 664 -4.95 -0.60 -32.78
C SER A 664 -5.53 0.64 -32.07
N SER A 665 -5.21 0.89 -30.79
CA SER A 665 -5.78 2.03 -30.03
C SER A 665 -4.87 3.26 -29.94
N LEU A 666 -3.80 3.33 -30.73
CA LEU A 666 -2.77 4.39 -30.64
C LEU A 666 -2.68 5.33 -31.85
N ILE A 667 -3.72 5.42 -32.69
CA ILE A 667 -3.72 6.35 -33.85
C ILE A 667 -5.01 7.18 -33.90
N THR A 668 -4.95 8.42 -33.41
CA THR A 668 -5.67 9.57 -33.97
C THR A 668 -4.84 10.85 -33.85
N ASP A 669 -4.52 11.39 -35.03
CA ASP A 669 -4.36 12.80 -35.49
C ASP A 669 -3.33 13.71 -34.77
N GLU A 670 -2.30 14.26 -35.43
CA GLU A 670 -2.33 15.31 -36.50
C GLU A 670 -0.96 15.39 -37.29
N PRO A 671 -0.74 16.24 -38.32
CA PRO A 671 -0.34 15.82 -39.67
C PRO A 671 1.06 16.31 -40.14
N ILE A 672 1.85 15.50 -40.83
CA ILE A 672 2.94 16.01 -41.70
C ILE A 672 3.24 15.04 -42.88
N PRO A 673 3.99 15.45 -43.93
CA PRO A 673 3.56 15.42 -45.32
C PRO A 673 4.16 14.25 -46.12
N SER A 674 3.59 14.07 -47.30
CA SER A 674 3.99 13.14 -48.37
C SER A 674 5.50 13.10 -48.62
N THR A 675 6.13 11.93 -48.52
CA THR A 675 7.09 11.46 -49.55
C THR A 675 7.05 9.93 -49.68
N SER A 676 7.14 9.51 -50.94
CA SER A 676 7.08 8.18 -51.52
C SER A 676 8.17 7.20 -51.07
N GLY A 677 7.83 5.91 -50.98
CA GLY A 677 8.82 4.82 -51.02
C GLY A 677 8.30 3.49 -50.52
N VAL A 678 7.71 2.70 -51.44
CA VAL A 678 7.39 1.28 -51.24
C VAL A 678 8.66 0.52 -50.87
N ASN A 679 8.69 -0.19 -49.73
CA ASN A 679 9.56 -1.35 -49.58
C ASN A 679 9.04 -2.38 -48.57
N VAL A 680 9.06 -3.63 -49.05
CA VAL A 680 8.64 -4.90 -48.44
C VAL A 680 9.47 -5.19 -47.18
N PRO A 681 8.91 -5.77 -46.10
CA PRO A 681 9.68 -6.07 -44.89
C PRO A 681 10.62 -7.25 -45.12
N GLN A 682 11.93 -6.96 -45.23
CA GLN A 682 12.97 -7.97 -45.08
C GLN A 682 13.03 -8.40 -43.61
N GLN A 683 12.97 -9.70 -43.37
CA GLN A 683 13.19 -10.32 -42.06
C GLN A 683 14.60 -9.95 -41.57
N LYS A 684 14.67 -9.00 -40.64
CA LYS A 684 15.91 -8.68 -39.92
C LYS A 684 16.35 -9.92 -39.14
N THR A 685 17.60 -10.32 -39.34
CA THR A 685 18.19 -11.46 -38.64
C THR A 685 18.19 -11.19 -37.14
N LEU A 686 18.01 -12.25 -36.34
CA LEU A 686 17.88 -12.19 -34.87
C LEU A 686 19.04 -11.41 -34.20
N GLU A 687 20.22 -11.42 -34.81
CA GLU A 687 21.41 -10.68 -34.38
C GLU A 687 21.25 -9.16 -34.51
N GLU A 688 20.60 -8.66 -35.57
CA GLU A 688 20.34 -7.22 -35.76
C GLU A 688 19.30 -6.72 -34.74
N LEU A 689 18.34 -7.58 -34.36
CA LEU A 689 17.35 -7.29 -33.33
C LEU A 689 17.99 -7.22 -31.95
N LEU A 690 18.92 -8.13 -31.64
CA LEU A 690 19.70 -8.10 -30.39
C LEU A 690 20.60 -6.85 -30.33
N ALA A 691 21.30 -6.51 -31.41
CA ALA A 691 22.13 -5.32 -31.48
C ALA A 691 21.31 -4.03 -31.32
N ALA A 692 20.15 -3.94 -31.97
CA ALA A 692 19.23 -2.80 -31.81
C ALA A 692 18.66 -2.71 -30.39
N LYS A 693 18.41 -3.85 -29.74
CA LYS A 693 17.98 -3.90 -28.34
C LYS A 693 19.09 -3.43 -27.40
N GLU A 694 20.33 -3.85 -27.63
CA GLU A 694 21.50 -3.43 -26.84
C GLU A 694 21.79 -1.94 -27.00
N GLU A 695 21.74 -1.40 -28.23
CA GLU A 695 21.91 0.04 -28.47
C GLU A 695 20.81 0.87 -27.78
N ARG A 696 19.57 0.39 -27.82
CA ARG A 696 18.45 1.01 -27.09
C ARG A 696 18.68 0.97 -25.58
N LEU A 697 19.19 -0.14 -25.04
CA LEU A 697 19.49 -0.30 -23.62
C LEU A 697 20.59 0.66 -23.18
N LYS A 698 21.67 0.77 -23.97
CA LYS A 698 22.77 1.70 -23.73
C LYS A 698 22.31 3.17 -23.77
N ARG A 699 21.38 3.51 -24.65
CA ARG A 699 20.76 4.85 -24.71
C ARG A 699 19.90 5.13 -23.48
N LEU A 700 19.14 4.14 -23.01
CA LEU A 700 18.34 4.25 -21.79
C LEU A 700 19.22 4.36 -20.54
N GLU A 701 20.33 3.62 -20.47
CA GLU A 701 21.31 3.74 -19.40
C GLU A 701 21.94 5.14 -19.36
N GLY A 702 22.29 5.70 -20.54
CA GLY A 702 22.77 7.08 -20.64
C GLY A 702 21.75 8.11 -20.17
N GLN A 703 20.48 7.94 -20.53
CA GLN A 703 19.38 8.81 -20.07
C GLN A 703 19.14 8.68 -18.57
N CYS A 704 19.22 7.47 -18.00
CA CYS A 704 19.11 7.24 -16.56
C CYS A 704 20.29 7.87 -15.80
N GLY A 705 21.50 7.80 -16.35
CA GLY A 705 22.69 8.47 -15.82
C GLY A 705 22.53 9.99 -15.77
N GLN A 706 22.08 10.60 -16.88
CA GLN A 706 21.81 12.04 -16.93
C GLN A 706 20.71 12.46 -15.96
N LEU A 707 19.66 11.65 -15.80
CA LEU A 707 18.59 11.92 -14.85
C LEU A 707 19.11 11.85 -13.40
N MET A 708 19.93 10.85 -13.05
CA MET A 708 20.56 10.78 -11.73
C MET A 708 21.48 11.96 -11.46
N GLU A 709 22.23 12.43 -12.46
CA GLU A 709 23.05 13.64 -12.35
C GLU A 709 22.19 14.92 -12.15
N GLN A 710 21.05 15.02 -12.84
CA GLN A 710 20.09 16.11 -12.62
C GLN A 710 19.43 16.05 -11.23
N VAL A 711 19.08 14.85 -10.75
CA VAL A 711 18.51 14.68 -9.40
C VAL A 711 19.54 15.05 -8.35
N THR A 712 20.77 14.54 -8.44
CA THR A 712 21.84 14.85 -7.48
C THR A 712 22.19 16.34 -7.46
N THR A 713 22.28 17.00 -8.62
CA THR A 713 22.49 18.45 -8.68
C THR A 713 21.31 19.25 -8.12
N THR A 714 20.08 18.77 -8.31
CA THR A 714 18.88 19.39 -7.74
C THR A 714 18.83 19.21 -6.23
N THR A 715 19.16 18.02 -5.72
CA THR A 715 19.30 17.76 -4.27
C THR A 715 20.39 18.64 -3.67
N GLN A 716 21.54 18.77 -4.33
CA GLN A 716 22.63 19.65 -3.86
C GLN A 716 22.19 21.12 -3.82
N LYS A 717 21.45 21.60 -4.83
CA LYS A 717 20.84 22.94 -4.82
C LYS A 717 19.83 23.10 -3.69
N SER A 718 19.00 22.09 -3.44
CA SER A 718 18.04 22.10 -2.33
C SER A 718 18.75 22.24 -0.97
N VAL A 719 19.85 21.52 -0.76
CA VAL A 719 20.65 21.63 0.47
C VAL A 719 21.27 23.02 0.59
N MET A 720 21.81 23.59 -0.49
CA MET A 720 22.34 24.96 -0.49
C MET A 720 21.27 26.01 -0.16
N ILE A 721 20.05 25.84 -0.69
CA ILE A 721 18.93 26.73 -0.40
C ILE A 721 18.49 26.60 1.06
N SER A 722 18.43 25.36 1.59
CA SER A 722 18.10 25.10 3.01
C SER A 722 19.11 25.78 3.93
N ASN A 723 20.41 25.56 3.70
CA ASN A 723 21.46 26.19 4.51
C ASN A 723 21.37 27.72 4.45
N LYS A 724 21.09 28.30 3.28
CA LYS A 724 20.93 29.75 3.13
C LYS A 724 19.67 30.29 3.82
N LEU A 725 18.60 29.48 3.89
CA LEU A 725 17.40 29.81 4.66
C LEU A 725 17.68 29.75 6.15
N ASP A 726 18.43 28.75 6.61
CA ASP A 726 18.85 28.63 8.01
C ASP A 726 19.75 29.82 8.41
N ASP A 727 20.72 30.21 7.57
CA ASP A 727 21.54 31.41 7.76
C ASP A 727 20.67 32.69 7.84
N LEU A 728 19.63 32.80 7.00
CA LEU A 728 18.72 33.94 7.03
C LEU A 728 17.82 33.93 8.27
N HIS A 729 17.39 32.75 8.73
CA HIS A 729 16.64 32.60 9.98
C HIS A 729 17.51 32.90 11.20
N GLU A 730 18.81 32.60 11.16
CA GLU A 730 19.74 32.96 12.23
C GLU A 730 19.96 34.48 12.29
N VAL A 731 20.03 35.17 11.14
CA VAL A 731 20.25 36.62 11.07
C VAL A 731 18.97 37.43 11.37
N TYR A 732 17.79 36.95 10.96
CA TYR A 732 16.55 37.72 11.00
C TYR A 732 15.41 37.09 11.82
N GLY A 733 15.58 35.87 12.33
CA GLY A 733 14.52 35.08 12.97
C GLY A 733 14.31 35.32 14.47
N ASN A 734 14.93 36.33 15.07
CA ASN A 734 14.63 36.72 16.45
C ASN A 734 13.62 37.89 16.48
N PRO A 735 12.32 37.65 16.69
CA PRO A 735 11.42 38.71 17.13
C PRO A 735 11.72 39.02 18.60
N CYS A 736 12.33 40.17 18.82
CA CYS A 736 12.44 40.82 20.13
C CYS A 736 11.02 40.97 20.71
N ALA A 737 10.69 40.16 21.71
CA ALA A 737 9.46 40.29 22.48
C ALA A 737 9.60 41.47 23.46
N GLU A 738 9.15 42.65 23.03
CA GLU A 738 8.81 43.77 23.91
C GLU A 738 7.41 44.30 23.54
N THR A 739 6.69 44.78 24.56
CA THR A 739 5.38 45.49 24.58
C THR A 739 4.13 44.59 24.66
N THR A 740 3.59 44.29 25.86
CA THR A 740 2.74 45.07 26.80
C THR A 740 1.23 45.11 26.48
N SER A 741 0.42 44.51 27.36
CA SER A 741 -0.85 45.01 27.94
C SER A 741 -1.55 43.87 28.71
N GLU A 742 -1.54 43.79 30.05
CA GLU A 742 -2.52 44.41 30.97
C GLU A 742 -3.97 44.26 30.46
N THR A 743 -4.86 43.44 31.06
CA THR A 743 -5.57 43.62 32.35
C THR A 743 -6.52 42.39 32.59
N PRO A 744 -7.41 42.30 33.63
CA PRO A 744 -7.33 41.25 34.65
C PRO A 744 -8.66 40.43 34.81
N ASN A 745 -8.64 39.45 35.74
CA ASN A 745 -9.76 38.84 36.48
C ASN A 745 -11.06 38.47 35.73
N ASP A 746 -11.41 37.18 35.72
CA ASP A 746 -12.53 36.74 36.57
C ASP A 746 -12.52 35.24 36.86
N GLU A 747 -13.14 34.93 37.99
CA GLU A 747 -13.09 33.70 38.74
C GLU A 747 -13.87 32.51 38.12
N HIS A 748 -13.50 31.33 38.60
CA HIS A 748 -14.44 30.35 39.19
C HIS A 748 -14.75 29.04 38.42
N ILE A 749 -14.56 27.97 39.20
CA ILE A 749 -15.18 26.63 39.18
C ILE A 749 -14.52 25.54 38.33
N GLY A 750 -13.92 24.57 39.03
CA GLY A 750 -14.39 23.19 38.89
C GLY A 750 -13.34 22.12 38.60
N ASN A 751 -12.71 21.62 39.67
CA ASN A 751 -12.41 20.20 39.94
C ASN A 751 -12.30 19.22 38.75
N GLN A 752 -11.08 18.69 38.54
CA GLN A 752 -10.70 17.26 38.62
C GLN A 752 -11.82 16.17 38.68
N PRO A 753 -11.51 14.88 38.38
CA PRO A 753 -10.86 14.27 37.21
C PRO A 753 -11.59 12.94 36.81
N LEU A 754 -10.96 12.14 35.93
CA LEU A 754 -11.16 10.68 35.74
C LEU A 754 -12.51 10.17 35.17
N ASP A 755 -12.46 9.71 33.92
CA ASP A 755 -12.50 8.28 33.58
C ASP A 755 -11.67 8.01 32.32
#